data_AF-Q6MHE6-F1
#
_entry.id   AF-Q6MHE6-F1
#
_cell.length_a   1.000
_cell.length_b   1.000
_cell.length_c   1.000
_cell.angle_alpha   90.00
_cell.angle_beta   90.00
_cell.angle_gamma   90.00
#
_symmetry.space_group_name_H-M   'P 1'
#
loop_
_entity.id
_entity.type
_entity.pdbx_description
1 polymer ?
#
loop_
_entity_poly.entity_id
_entity_poly.type
_entity_poly.pdbx_seq_one_letter_code
_entity_poly.pdbx_strand_id
1 'polypeptide(L)'
;MKKALLILTSVAMASTAVAQTAQVSLKERIAAMDYYKKNHDLMFAAEACRRPETLLQEIKKLPAAEQTKARAFVKANEAVVPEKILLPLVYWKFVKKNAANEGKVMQYWLQMRLQALRDYADNPLVKDKAAQNEARSLMTSWAAASNLNLTSRELTENLQKRFPQMDPYSLSAGGFIPGNIVELVSHNEISPERIQWFNDRVIFAGGVLDFNQPYMKMPLHKDDEGHPSFKDPMFAKIRDMILSAKESVFIDIFLFGGTMGGTLSKFLLDQTVEKKKANPNFKVLLLHDYATNYNMKDEMMPIFKYIKDRAATDPGLKGSVYLLQANIQRHPPGIPFGITNLVPKTEETFKALEKRNTYYESKIDHSKVIVVDPESEAPQAYFGSKNWSDHSGGYYYDNALYVKGPAAALVQAAYYDDVDAALTTDPNEKKWFFYKEEGYGNEAYLKNREQILAWFRVDRSVFPAVGNQSVRLAEANVDGKIKDTRNMLVDMIMKAESHIYMEHLFIYDKYINDALMKRKAQVPGLKIRILADHNGNFGLGGLPNTLYLDQLLRHGVEVRARRTLGIEAKFPNGTTQGYHQENHRKITSVDGKVMLVGSSNLNPDTLQGSFREFGAQLFDQKVIGGFEEEFLDAWNDDKLVGPFYEGERLQLQVMGKTLSPELSKIINDLGSTVLRAKDDIEKR
;
A
#
# COMPACT_ATOMS: atom_id res chain seq x y z
N MET A 1 -3.09 31.88 5.71
CA MET A 1 -1.87 32.30 4.96
C MET A 1 -0.59 32.28 5.81
N LYS A 2 -0.55 32.82 7.05
CA LYS A 2 0.69 32.79 7.88
C LYS A 2 1.22 31.41 8.29
N LYS A 3 0.40 30.34 8.31
CA LYS A 3 0.86 28.96 8.62
C LYS A 3 1.56 28.24 7.45
N ALA A 4 1.41 28.70 6.20
CA ALA A 4 2.10 28.09 5.05
C ALA A 4 3.59 28.46 5.00
N LEU A 5 3.96 29.61 5.57
CA LEU A 5 5.32 30.15 5.57
C LEU A 5 6.28 29.38 6.50
N LEU A 6 5.75 28.56 7.42
CA LEU A 6 6.53 27.80 8.41
C LEU A 6 6.95 26.39 7.95
N ILE A 7 6.56 26.00 6.72
CA ILE A 7 6.67 24.62 6.22
C ILE A 7 8.10 24.25 5.78
N LEU A 8 8.97 25.21 5.44
CA LEU A 8 10.19 24.92 4.66
C LEU A 8 11.53 25.37 5.26
N THR A 9 11.57 25.90 6.49
CA THR A 9 12.84 26.33 7.12
C THR A 9 13.72 25.21 7.69
N SER A 10 13.52 23.93 7.33
CA SER A 10 14.42 22.82 7.73
C SER A 10 15.05 22.10 6.54
N VAL A 11 15.37 22.82 5.47
CA VAL A 11 16.25 22.33 4.39
C VAL A 11 17.70 22.61 4.79
N ALA A 12 18.24 21.83 5.72
CA ALA A 12 19.67 21.65 6.03
C ALA A 12 19.75 20.53 7.10
N MET A 13 20.58 19.47 7.04
CA MET A 13 21.84 19.24 6.36
C MET A 13 21.92 17.79 5.88
N ALA A 14 21.91 17.55 4.57
CA ALA A 14 22.56 16.38 3.98
C ALA A 14 23.83 16.86 3.27
N SER A 15 24.70 17.58 4.00
CA SER A 15 26.02 17.96 3.52
C SER A 15 27.04 16.94 4.00
N THR A 16 27.72 16.36 3.02
CA THR A 16 29.03 15.72 3.09
C THR A 16 29.13 14.36 3.78
N ALA A 17 29.83 13.48 3.06
CA ALA A 17 30.31 12.19 3.50
C ALA A 17 31.27 12.35 4.68
N VAL A 18 30.76 12.33 5.92
CA VAL A 18 31.54 12.01 7.13
C VAL A 18 30.61 11.28 8.10
N ALA A 19 31.08 10.16 8.64
CA ALA A 19 30.36 9.24 9.52
C ALA A 19 30.07 9.78 10.94
N GLN A 20 29.72 11.06 11.09
CA GLN A 20 29.21 11.64 12.34
C GLN A 20 27.79 12.18 12.12
N THR A 21 26.83 11.29 12.38
CA THR A 21 25.36 11.46 12.49
C THR A 21 24.73 12.49 11.55
N ALA A 22 24.65 12.17 10.25
CA ALA A 22 23.77 12.88 9.34
C ALA A 22 22.34 12.86 9.89
N GLN A 23 21.68 14.01 9.96
CA GLN A 23 20.32 14.16 10.47
C GLN A 23 19.33 14.24 9.30
N VAL A 24 18.22 13.51 9.39
CA VAL A 24 17.16 13.43 8.38
C VAL A 24 15.91 14.10 8.93
N SER A 25 15.46 15.17 8.27
CA SER A 25 14.24 15.89 8.64
C SER A 25 13.02 15.32 7.91
N LEU A 26 12.00 14.87 8.65
CA LEU A 26 10.70 14.46 8.11
C LEU A 26 9.67 15.61 8.06
N LYS A 27 9.97 16.77 8.65
CA LYS A 27 9.04 17.92 8.76
C LYS A 27 8.38 18.30 7.44
N GLU A 28 9.19 18.51 6.40
CA GLU A 28 8.70 18.89 5.08
C GLU A 28 7.86 17.78 4.44
N ARG A 29 8.25 16.51 4.64
CA ARG A 29 7.57 15.34 4.04
C ARG A 29 6.17 15.16 4.59
N ILE A 30 6.04 15.19 5.92
CA ILE A 30 4.74 15.14 6.61
C ILE A 30 3.88 16.33 6.19
N ALA A 31 4.45 17.54 6.16
CA ALA A 31 3.72 18.74 5.74
C ALA A 31 3.28 18.69 4.26
N ALA A 32 4.09 18.12 3.37
CA ALA A 32 3.77 17.94 1.96
C ALA A 32 2.64 16.92 1.77
N MET A 33 2.65 15.79 2.48
CA MET A 33 1.55 14.82 2.50
C MET A 33 0.26 15.46 3.00
N ASP A 34 0.32 16.18 4.12
CA ASP A 34 -0.82 16.92 4.67
C ASP A 34 -1.37 17.97 3.71
N TYR A 35 -0.49 18.73 3.06
CA TYR A 35 -0.87 19.74 2.08
C TYR A 35 -1.58 19.11 0.90
N TYR A 36 -1.06 17.99 0.38
CA TYR A 36 -1.68 17.25 -0.71
C TYR A 36 -3.08 16.77 -0.32
N LYS A 37 -3.22 16.10 0.83
CA LYS A 37 -4.53 15.61 1.32
C LYS A 37 -5.55 16.73 1.50
N LYS A 38 -5.15 17.86 2.12
CA LYS A 38 -6.03 19.02 2.36
C LYS A 38 -6.48 19.73 1.09
N ASN A 39 -5.70 19.65 0.01
CA ASN A 39 -6.00 20.30 -1.27
C ASN A 39 -6.40 19.31 -2.37
N HIS A 40 -6.58 18.03 -2.05
CA HIS A 40 -6.98 17.00 -3.03
C HIS A 40 -8.28 17.40 -3.73
N ASP A 41 -9.31 17.76 -2.97
CA ASP A 41 -10.64 18.05 -3.53
C ASP A 41 -10.68 19.33 -4.36
N LEU A 42 -9.81 20.31 -4.04
CA LEU A 42 -9.62 21.52 -4.85
C LEU A 42 -9.23 21.16 -6.30
N MET A 43 -8.38 20.13 -6.43
CA MET A 43 -7.81 19.70 -7.70
C MET A 43 -8.66 18.64 -8.39
N PHE A 44 -9.31 17.76 -7.64
CA PHE A 44 -9.84 16.51 -8.19
C PHE A 44 -11.33 16.25 -7.91
N ALA A 45 -12.01 16.98 -7.01
CA ALA A 45 -13.40 16.66 -6.69
C ALA A 45 -14.36 16.92 -7.86
N ALA A 46 -14.21 18.05 -8.55
CA ALA A 46 -15.02 18.36 -9.73
C ALA A 46 -14.51 17.58 -10.95
N GLU A 47 -15.40 16.89 -11.67
CA GLU A 47 -15.06 16.19 -12.92
C GLU A 47 -14.45 17.15 -13.96
N ALA A 48 -14.92 18.40 -14.01
CA ALA A 48 -14.35 19.45 -14.87
C ALA A 48 -12.92 19.87 -14.50
N CYS A 49 -12.42 19.54 -13.31
CA CYS A 49 -11.01 19.73 -12.95
C CYS A 49 -10.14 18.54 -13.39
N ARG A 50 -10.74 17.40 -13.77
CA ARG A 50 -10.04 16.17 -14.16
C ARG A 50 -10.16 15.83 -15.65
N ARG A 51 -11.27 16.20 -16.28
CA ARG A 51 -11.61 15.84 -17.66
C ARG A 51 -11.78 17.08 -18.55
N PRO A 52 -10.98 17.24 -19.61
CA PRO A 52 -11.13 18.35 -20.56
C PRO A 52 -12.52 18.41 -21.21
N GLU A 53 -13.14 17.26 -21.50
CA GLU A 53 -14.46 17.21 -22.15
C GLU A 53 -15.54 17.81 -21.26
N THR A 54 -15.50 17.47 -19.97
CA THR A 54 -16.46 17.96 -18.98
C THR A 54 -16.25 19.45 -18.71
N LEU A 55 -14.99 19.89 -18.64
CA LEU A 55 -14.70 21.33 -18.55
C LEU A 55 -15.23 22.10 -19.77
N LEU A 56 -15.04 21.56 -20.97
CA LEU A 56 -15.54 22.17 -22.19
C LEU A 56 -17.07 22.27 -22.20
N GLN A 57 -17.77 21.26 -21.67
CA GLN A 57 -19.23 21.30 -21.48
C GLN A 57 -19.64 22.40 -20.50
N GLU A 58 -18.93 22.54 -19.38
CA GLU A 58 -19.18 23.63 -18.41
C GLU A 58 -18.91 25.01 -19.03
N ILE A 59 -17.85 25.17 -19.82
CA ILE A 59 -17.55 26.42 -20.52
C ILE A 59 -18.66 26.76 -21.52
N LYS A 60 -19.20 25.79 -22.27
CA LYS A 60 -20.30 26.04 -23.22
C LYS A 60 -21.58 26.58 -22.57
N LYS A 61 -21.75 26.40 -21.25
CA LYS A 61 -22.88 26.96 -20.49
C LYS A 61 -22.68 28.43 -20.12
N LEU A 62 -21.46 28.98 -20.26
CA LEU A 62 -21.15 30.37 -19.95
C LEU A 62 -21.62 31.34 -21.05
N PRO A 63 -21.81 32.64 -20.75
CA PRO A 63 -22.04 33.66 -21.78
C PRO A 63 -20.91 33.69 -22.82
N ALA A 64 -21.24 33.98 -24.09
CA ALA A 64 -20.28 33.93 -25.21
C ALA A 64 -18.99 34.73 -24.96
N ALA A 65 -19.08 35.91 -24.33
CA ALA A 65 -17.92 36.71 -23.96
C ALA A 65 -16.99 35.99 -22.97
N GLU A 66 -17.54 35.26 -22.00
CA GLU A 66 -16.75 34.49 -21.01
C GLU A 66 -16.17 33.23 -21.64
N GLN A 67 -16.86 32.60 -22.60
CA GLN A 67 -16.30 31.49 -23.38
C GLN A 67 -15.04 31.92 -24.15
N THR A 68 -15.10 33.08 -24.82
CA THR A 68 -13.97 33.65 -25.55
C THR A 68 -12.79 33.91 -24.61
N LYS A 69 -13.04 34.49 -23.42
CA LYS A 69 -11.99 34.71 -22.41
C LYS A 69 -11.37 33.41 -21.91
N ALA A 70 -12.18 32.39 -21.61
CA ALA A 70 -11.69 31.10 -21.14
C ALA A 70 -10.81 30.41 -22.20
N ARG A 71 -11.22 30.42 -23.47
CA ARG A 71 -10.44 29.86 -24.58
C ARG A 71 -9.13 30.61 -24.80
N ALA A 72 -9.17 31.94 -24.77
CA ALA A 72 -7.95 32.76 -24.88
C ALA A 72 -6.99 32.48 -23.73
N PHE A 73 -7.50 32.31 -22.51
CA PHE A 73 -6.70 31.95 -21.34
C PHE A 73 -6.04 30.58 -21.48
N VAL A 74 -6.77 29.55 -21.93
CA VAL A 74 -6.18 28.21 -22.19
C VAL A 74 -5.07 28.31 -23.22
N LYS A 75 -5.36 28.92 -24.39
CA LYS A 75 -4.40 29.07 -25.49
C LYS A 75 -3.11 29.80 -25.07
N ALA A 76 -3.23 30.77 -24.18
CA ALA A 76 -2.08 31.52 -23.69
C ALA A 76 -1.18 30.73 -22.71
N ASN A 77 -1.69 29.65 -22.10
CA ASN A 77 -1.02 28.98 -20.98
C ASN A 77 -0.75 27.48 -21.20
N GLU A 78 -1.43 26.82 -22.14
CA GLU A 78 -1.33 25.36 -22.37
C GLU A 78 0.08 24.87 -22.73
N ALA A 79 0.93 25.75 -23.27
CA ALA A 79 2.31 25.41 -23.60
C ALA A 79 3.25 25.36 -22.38
N VAL A 80 2.88 25.97 -21.26
CA VAL A 80 3.77 26.14 -20.08
C VAL A 80 3.16 25.62 -18.77
N VAL A 81 1.83 25.54 -18.68
CA VAL A 81 1.12 25.01 -17.53
C VAL A 81 0.61 23.60 -17.87
N PRO A 82 0.96 22.56 -17.11
CA PRO A 82 0.45 21.21 -17.36
C PRO A 82 -1.08 21.18 -17.30
N GLU A 83 -1.69 20.35 -18.14
CA GLU A 83 -3.15 20.22 -18.24
C GLU A 83 -3.81 19.96 -16.87
N LYS A 84 -3.22 19.07 -16.05
CA LYS A 84 -3.69 18.75 -14.69
C LYS A 84 -3.75 19.95 -13.73
N ILE A 85 -3.06 21.04 -14.05
CA ILE A 85 -3.12 22.32 -13.33
C ILE A 85 -4.03 23.31 -14.06
N LEU A 86 -3.98 23.32 -15.39
CA LEU A 86 -4.75 24.25 -16.21
C LEU A 86 -6.27 24.01 -16.10
N LEU A 87 -6.71 22.74 -16.04
CA LEU A 87 -8.13 22.40 -15.86
C LEU A 87 -8.75 23.02 -14.59
N PRO A 88 -8.22 22.79 -13.37
CA PRO A 88 -8.74 23.42 -12.16
C PRO A 88 -8.57 24.93 -12.17
N LEU A 89 -7.50 25.48 -12.76
CA LEU A 89 -7.37 26.94 -12.92
C LEU A 89 -8.53 27.52 -13.72
N VAL A 90 -8.84 26.95 -14.89
CA VAL A 90 -9.94 27.43 -15.74
C VAL A 90 -11.28 27.25 -15.04
N TYR A 91 -11.50 26.11 -14.37
CA TYR A 91 -12.72 25.85 -13.61
C TYR A 91 -12.95 26.91 -12.53
N TRP A 92 -11.97 27.16 -11.67
CA TRP A 92 -12.10 28.13 -10.59
C TRP A 92 -12.08 29.57 -11.10
N LYS A 93 -11.45 29.87 -12.23
CA LYS A 93 -11.37 31.22 -12.79
C LYS A 93 -12.61 31.63 -13.57
N PHE A 94 -13.19 30.73 -14.36
CA PHE A 94 -14.27 31.07 -15.31
C PHE A 94 -15.60 30.37 -15.00
N VAL A 95 -15.58 29.10 -14.59
CA VAL A 95 -16.80 28.29 -14.40
C VAL A 95 -17.44 28.59 -13.04
N LYS A 96 -16.72 28.36 -11.94
CA LYS A 96 -17.22 28.59 -10.57
C LYS A 96 -16.80 29.93 -9.97
N LYS A 97 -15.86 30.65 -10.59
CA LYS A 97 -15.36 31.97 -10.18
C LYS A 97 -15.06 32.08 -8.68
N ASN A 98 -13.92 31.57 -8.26
CA ASN A 98 -13.42 31.67 -6.89
C ASN A 98 -11.92 32.00 -6.91
N ALA A 99 -11.59 33.28 -6.71
CA ALA A 99 -10.21 33.78 -6.74
C ALA A 99 -9.31 33.16 -5.65
N ALA A 100 -9.87 32.80 -4.50
CA ALA A 100 -9.12 32.11 -3.45
C ALA A 100 -8.73 30.68 -3.87
N ASN A 101 -9.63 29.96 -4.54
CA ASN A 101 -9.34 28.64 -5.09
C ASN A 101 -8.38 28.73 -6.28
N GLU A 102 -8.54 29.72 -7.17
CA GLU A 102 -7.55 30.00 -8.23
C GLU A 102 -6.13 30.17 -7.66
N GLY A 103 -5.99 31.01 -6.62
CA GLY A 103 -4.72 31.21 -5.91
C GLY A 103 -4.17 29.93 -5.29
N LYS A 104 -5.03 29.09 -4.68
CA LYS A 104 -4.61 27.80 -4.12
C LYS A 104 -4.14 26.81 -5.20
N VAL A 105 -4.73 26.83 -6.40
CA VAL A 105 -4.26 25.99 -7.51
C VAL A 105 -2.86 26.41 -7.96
N MET A 106 -2.57 27.71 -8.03
CA MET A 106 -1.20 28.19 -8.32
C MET A 106 -0.21 27.79 -7.22
N GLN A 107 -0.62 27.90 -5.95
CA GLN A 107 0.20 27.42 -4.82
C GLN A 107 0.43 25.90 -4.88
N TYR A 108 -0.59 25.13 -5.26
CA TYR A 108 -0.47 23.70 -5.48
C TYR A 108 0.54 23.39 -6.60
N TRP A 109 0.51 24.16 -7.70
CA TRP A 109 1.48 24.00 -8.77
C TRP A 109 2.92 24.28 -8.31
N LEU A 110 3.13 25.37 -7.56
CA LEU A 110 4.42 25.64 -6.92
C LEU A 110 4.87 24.45 -6.05
N GLN A 111 3.98 23.94 -5.21
CA GLN A 111 4.30 22.84 -4.31
C GLN A 111 4.74 21.58 -5.08
N MET A 112 4.08 21.26 -6.20
CA MET A 112 4.48 20.12 -7.03
C MET A 112 5.88 20.29 -7.64
N ARG A 113 6.23 21.51 -8.02
CA ARG A 113 7.56 21.83 -8.54
C ARG A 113 8.63 21.78 -7.46
N LEU A 114 8.33 22.26 -6.24
CA LEU A 114 9.21 22.10 -5.07
C LEU A 114 9.45 20.62 -4.75
N GLN A 115 8.40 19.79 -4.79
CA GLN A 115 8.53 18.34 -4.57
C GLN A 115 9.35 17.67 -5.68
N ALA A 116 9.21 18.07 -6.94
CA ALA A 116 10.02 17.52 -8.02
C ALA A 116 11.51 17.91 -7.89
N LEU A 117 11.82 19.13 -7.44
CA LEU A 117 13.18 19.56 -7.09
C LEU A 117 13.75 18.77 -5.90
N ARG A 118 12.95 18.57 -4.84
CA ARG A 118 13.32 17.73 -3.69
C ARG A 118 13.62 16.31 -4.14
N ASP A 119 12.73 15.72 -4.92
CA ASP A 119 12.87 14.35 -5.38
C ASP A 119 14.13 14.19 -6.23
N TYR A 120 14.45 15.14 -7.12
CA TYR A 120 15.72 15.15 -7.85
C TYR A 120 16.93 15.26 -6.92
N ALA A 121 16.88 16.18 -5.96
CA ALA A 121 17.95 16.42 -5.00
C ALA A 121 18.22 15.22 -4.07
N ASP A 122 17.17 14.48 -3.70
CA ASP A 122 17.21 13.32 -2.81
C ASP A 122 17.28 11.97 -3.57
N ASN A 123 17.23 11.98 -4.90
CA ASN A 123 17.21 10.76 -5.71
C ASN A 123 18.53 9.99 -5.54
N PRO A 124 18.50 8.73 -5.04
CA PRO A 124 19.72 7.93 -4.85
C PRO A 124 20.37 7.50 -6.17
N LEU A 125 19.64 7.51 -7.29
CA LEU A 125 20.14 7.12 -8.60
C LEU A 125 20.83 8.27 -9.36
N VAL A 126 20.66 9.52 -8.91
CA VAL A 126 21.31 10.70 -9.52
C VAL A 126 22.73 10.83 -8.96
N LYS A 127 23.70 10.83 -9.88
CA LYS A 127 25.14 10.88 -9.53
C LYS A 127 25.69 12.31 -9.43
N ASP A 128 25.07 13.28 -10.10
CA ASP A 128 25.55 14.67 -10.14
C ASP A 128 25.21 15.41 -8.83
N LYS A 129 26.16 15.42 -7.90
CA LYS A 129 26.00 16.09 -6.59
C LYS A 129 25.95 17.61 -6.70
N ALA A 130 26.57 18.21 -7.71
CA ALA A 130 26.52 19.66 -7.91
C ALA A 130 25.10 20.08 -8.34
N ALA A 131 24.53 19.37 -9.31
CA ALA A 131 23.15 19.59 -9.74
C ALA A 131 22.14 19.32 -8.61
N GLN A 132 22.35 18.27 -7.80
CA GLN A 132 21.50 18.03 -6.62
C GLN A 132 21.56 19.18 -5.61
N ASN A 133 22.75 19.74 -5.33
CA ASN A 133 22.89 20.89 -4.43
C ASN A 133 22.25 22.16 -5.02
N GLU A 134 22.38 22.37 -6.33
CA GLU A 134 21.71 23.48 -7.03
C GLU A 134 20.19 23.36 -6.92
N ALA A 135 19.62 22.16 -7.11
CA ALA A 135 18.19 21.92 -6.95
C ALA A 135 17.72 22.21 -5.51
N ARG A 136 18.50 21.88 -4.47
CA ARG A 136 18.21 22.24 -3.07
C ARG A 136 18.21 23.75 -2.85
N SER A 137 19.18 24.45 -3.42
CA SER A 137 19.27 25.92 -3.36
C SER A 137 18.04 26.56 -4.01
N LEU A 138 17.66 26.07 -5.20
CA LEU A 138 16.49 26.55 -5.93
C LEU A 138 15.20 26.31 -5.13
N MET A 139 15.01 25.10 -4.62
CA MET A 139 13.87 24.75 -3.76
C MET A 139 13.76 25.69 -2.55
N THR A 140 14.89 25.96 -1.87
CA THR A 140 14.94 26.88 -0.73
C THR A 140 14.56 28.31 -1.14
N SER A 141 15.06 28.78 -2.29
CA SER A 141 14.75 30.12 -2.79
C SER A 141 13.27 30.29 -3.16
N TRP A 142 12.62 29.24 -3.66
CA TRP A 142 11.23 29.26 -4.10
C TRP A 142 10.23 29.00 -2.98
N ALA A 143 10.67 28.41 -1.86
CA ALA A 143 9.82 28.04 -0.74
C ALA A 143 9.02 29.22 -0.13
N ALA A 144 9.57 30.43 -0.19
CA ALA A 144 8.95 31.64 0.35
C ALA A 144 8.14 32.43 -0.70
N ALA A 145 8.04 31.93 -1.95
CA ALA A 145 7.33 32.63 -3.01
C ALA A 145 5.85 32.81 -2.67
N SER A 146 5.33 34.01 -2.91
CA SER A 146 3.95 34.40 -2.63
C SER A 146 3.46 35.38 -3.71
N ASN A 147 2.15 35.64 -3.76
CA ASN A 147 1.53 36.47 -4.80
C ASN A 147 1.81 35.96 -6.23
N LEU A 148 1.79 34.64 -6.38
CA LEU A 148 2.06 33.96 -7.63
C LEU A 148 1.09 34.36 -8.73
N ASN A 149 1.61 34.42 -9.96
CA ASN A 149 0.85 34.51 -11.19
C ASN A 149 1.50 33.61 -12.26
N LEU A 150 0.82 33.38 -13.39
CA LEU A 150 1.31 32.46 -14.43
C LEU A 150 2.55 32.94 -15.18
N THR A 151 3.09 34.12 -14.86
CA THR A 151 4.40 34.59 -15.36
C THR A 151 5.50 34.49 -14.31
N SER A 152 5.17 34.12 -13.07
CA SER A 152 6.13 33.95 -11.98
C SER A 152 7.15 32.88 -12.38
N ARG A 153 8.44 33.19 -12.20
CA ARG A 153 9.56 32.33 -12.61
C ARG A 153 9.46 30.94 -11.98
N GLU A 154 9.05 30.89 -10.72
CA GLU A 154 8.87 29.69 -9.94
C GLU A 154 7.85 28.73 -10.56
N LEU A 155 6.89 29.24 -11.35
CA LEU A 155 5.86 28.45 -12.03
C LEU A 155 6.21 28.11 -13.48
N THR A 156 7.04 28.93 -14.14
CA THR A 156 7.28 28.88 -15.59
C THR A 156 8.66 28.38 -16.00
N GLU A 157 9.65 28.39 -15.10
CA GLU A 157 11.01 27.95 -15.42
C GLU A 157 11.02 26.50 -15.91
N ASN A 158 11.73 26.23 -17.02
CA ASN A 158 11.88 24.87 -17.53
C ASN A 158 12.95 24.13 -16.71
N LEU A 159 12.51 23.44 -15.67
CA LEU A 159 13.38 22.70 -14.76
C LEU A 159 14.14 21.57 -15.46
N GLN A 160 13.56 20.92 -16.47
CA GLN A 160 14.24 19.84 -17.21
C GLN A 160 15.36 20.36 -18.10
N LYS A 161 15.21 21.58 -18.65
CA LYS A 161 16.32 22.23 -19.37
C LYS A 161 17.50 22.51 -18.45
N ARG A 162 17.23 22.85 -17.18
CA ARG A 162 18.25 23.12 -16.16
C ARG A 162 18.83 21.84 -15.54
N PHE A 163 17.99 20.84 -15.33
CA PHE A 163 18.31 19.55 -14.75
C PHE A 163 17.86 18.44 -15.73
N PRO A 164 18.68 18.06 -16.73
CA PRO A 164 18.27 17.13 -17.78
C PRO A 164 17.82 15.75 -17.31
N GLN A 165 18.29 15.30 -16.15
CA GLN A 165 17.92 14.01 -15.53
C GLN A 165 16.71 14.10 -14.58
N MET A 166 16.10 15.28 -14.46
CA MET A 166 14.98 15.50 -13.55
C MET A 166 13.66 15.03 -14.16
N ASP A 167 12.92 14.25 -13.38
CA ASP A 167 11.53 13.94 -13.69
C ASP A 167 10.66 15.20 -13.57
N PRO A 168 9.70 15.44 -14.50
CA PRO A 168 8.85 16.62 -14.46
C PRO A 168 7.73 16.54 -13.41
N TYR A 169 7.74 15.48 -12.59
CA TYR A 169 6.73 15.15 -11.60
C TYR A 169 7.37 14.56 -10.34
N SER A 170 6.63 14.62 -9.24
CA SER A 170 6.89 13.80 -8.05
C SER A 170 5.90 12.64 -8.01
N LEU A 171 6.38 11.46 -7.62
CA LEU A 171 5.54 10.26 -7.52
C LEU A 171 4.86 10.10 -6.16
N SER A 172 5.38 10.77 -5.12
CA SER A 172 4.81 10.74 -3.78
C SER A 172 5.06 12.07 -3.08
N ALA A 173 4.04 12.60 -2.42
CA ALA A 173 4.17 13.85 -1.67
C ALA A 173 5.26 13.77 -0.59
N GLY A 174 5.52 12.59 -0.01
CA GLY A 174 6.58 12.36 0.98
C GLY A 174 7.99 12.22 0.40
N GLY A 175 8.11 11.90 -0.90
CA GLY A 175 9.39 11.81 -1.60
C GLY A 175 10.31 10.70 -1.09
N PHE A 176 11.61 10.84 -1.38
CA PHE A 176 12.65 9.93 -0.91
C PHE A 176 13.00 10.18 0.56
N ILE A 177 13.31 9.13 1.31
CA ILE A 177 13.64 9.19 2.73
C ILE A 177 15.01 8.52 2.89
N PRO A 178 16.12 9.28 3.02
CA PRO A 178 17.44 8.71 3.22
C PRO A 178 17.63 8.26 4.67
N GLY A 179 18.76 7.60 4.95
CA GLY A 179 19.21 7.36 6.32
C GLY A 179 18.79 6.03 6.94
N ASN A 180 18.34 5.05 6.14
CA ASN A 180 17.75 3.81 6.63
C ASN A 180 18.67 2.59 6.47
N ILE A 181 18.36 1.55 7.21
CA ILE A 181 18.73 0.16 6.92
C ILE A 181 17.47 -0.53 6.39
N VAL A 182 17.61 -1.30 5.31
CA VAL A 182 16.50 -2.05 4.70
C VAL A 182 16.88 -3.52 4.55
N GLU A 183 15.90 -4.39 4.67
CA GLU A 183 16.04 -5.84 4.52
C GLU A 183 14.76 -6.40 3.88
N LEU A 184 14.91 -7.18 2.81
CA LEU A 184 13.82 -7.98 2.28
C LEU A 184 13.78 -9.32 3.03
N VAL A 185 12.66 -9.61 3.67
CA VAL A 185 12.45 -10.84 4.45
C VAL A 185 11.45 -11.72 3.70
N SER A 186 11.93 -12.80 3.10
CA SER A 186 11.19 -13.60 2.10
C SER A 186 10.96 -15.07 2.46
N HIS A 187 11.52 -15.51 3.60
CA HIS A 187 11.65 -16.94 3.91
C HIS A 187 10.77 -17.36 5.09
N ASN A 188 9.86 -18.31 4.83
CA ASN A 188 9.20 -19.13 5.84
C ASN A 188 9.05 -20.58 5.37
N GLU A 189 8.96 -21.51 6.32
CA GLU A 189 8.76 -22.92 6.00
C GLU A 189 7.34 -23.13 5.48
N ILE A 190 7.20 -23.83 4.36
CA ILE A 190 5.94 -24.03 3.64
C ILE A 190 5.80 -25.46 3.11
N SER A 191 6.54 -26.40 3.69
CA SER A 191 6.45 -27.81 3.33
C SER A 191 5.05 -28.40 3.58
N PRO A 192 4.68 -29.50 2.91
CA PRO A 192 3.45 -30.25 3.21
C PRO A 192 3.31 -30.60 4.69
N GLU A 193 4.42 -30.95 5.37
CA GLU A 193 4.43 -31.28 6.79
C GLU A 193 4.10 -30.05 7.66
N ARG A 194 4.62 -28.87 7.30
CA ARG A 194 4.29 -27.61 7.99
C ARG A 194 2.83 -27.24 7.82
N ILE A 195 2.30 -27.40 6.62
CA ILE A 195 0.89 -27.17 6.30
C ILE A 195 0.00 -28.12 7.09
N GLN A 196 0.32 -29.42 7.10
CA GLN A 196 -0.43 -30.41 7.87
C GLN A 196 -0.39 -30.10 9.38
N TRP A 197 0.75 -29.61 9.88
CA TRP A 197 0.88 -29.21 11.28
C TRP A 197 -0.12 -28.13 11.70
N PHE A 198 -0.37 -27.12 10.86
CA PHE A 198 -1.37 -26.08 11.13
C PHE A 198 -2.79 -26.64 11.12
N ASN A 199 -3.05 -27.43 10.08
CA ASN A 199 -4.29 -28.12 9.82
C ASN A 199 -4.78 -28.91 11.03
N ASP A 200 -3.90 -29.70 11.64
CA ASP A 200 -4.23 -30.55 12.79
C ASP A 200 -4.66 -29.79 14.07
N ARG A 201 -4.50 -28.45 14.14
CA ARG A 201 -4.62 -27.69 15.40
C ARG A 201 -5.78 -26.72 15.51
N VAL A 202 -6.06 -25.92 14.47
CA VAL A 202 -7.09 -24.86 14.59
C VAL A 202 -8.39 -25.28 13.94
N ILE A 203 -8.36 -25.41 12.63
CA ILE A 203 -9.56 -25.61 11.84
C ILE A 203 -10.11 -27.04 12.06
N PHE A 204 -9.24 -28.06 12.17
CA PHE A 204 -9.69 -29.44 12.46
C PHE A 204 -9.95 -29.73 13.93
N ALA A 205 -9.68 -28.77 14.82
CA ALA A 205 -10.19 -28.78 16.19
C ALA A 205 -11.52 -27.99 16.33
N GLY A 206 -12.12 -27.55 15.22
CA GLY A 206 -13.37 -26.77 15.23
C GLY A 206 -13.21 -25.32 15.69
N GLY A 207 -12.04 -24.71 15.46
CA GLY A 207 -11.75 -23.32 15.84
C GLY A 207 -11.41 -23.11 17.32
N VAL A 208 -11.26 -24.19 18.10
CA VAL A 208 -10.93 -24.11 19.53
C VAL A 208 -9.41 -23.98 19.69
N LEU A 209 -8.95 -22.83 20.16
CA LEU A 209 -7.55 -22.58 20.51
C LEU A 209 -7.31 -22.81 21.99
N ASP A 210 -6.32 -23.64 22.32
CA ASP A 210 -5.80 -23.78 23.68
C ASP A 210 -4.46 -23.04 23.82
N PHE A 211 -4.51 -21.84 24.41
CA PHE A 211 -3.35 -20.97 24.64
C PHE A 211 -2.32 -21.56 25.62
N ASN A 212 -2.63 -22.65 26.33
CA ASN A 212 -1.72 -23.29 27.27
C ASN A 212 -0.87 -24.40 26.64
N GLN A 213 -1.16 -24.76 25.39
CA GLN A 213 -0.42 -25.82 24.71
C GLN A 213 1.06 -25.42 24.51
N PRO A 214 2.02 -26.36 24.63
CA PRO A 214 3.45 -26.06 24.46
C PRO A 214 3.77 -25.38 23.12
N TYR A 215 3.04 -25.74 22.07
CA TYR A 215 3.22 -25.15 20.74
C TYR A 215 2.70 -23.71 20.61
N MET A 216 2.01 -23.15 21.61
CA MET A 216 1.58 -21.75 21.64
C MET A 216 2.60 -20.82 22.32
N LYS A 217 3.74 -21.39 22.77
CA LYS A 217 4.85 -20.61 23.32
C LYS A 217 5.61 -19.93 22.19
N MET A 218 6.01 -18.66 22.41
CA MET A 218 6.93 -17.96 21.52
C MET A 218 8.36 -18.49 21.72
N PRO A 219 8.99 -19.14 20.72
CA PRO A 219 10.41 -19.46 20.79
C PRO A 219 11.25 -18.19 20.62
N LEU A 220 12.32 -18.05 21.39
CA LEU A 220 13.28 -16.93 21.29
C LEU A 220 14.49 -17.31 20.41
N HIS A 221 14.81 -18.60 20.36
CA HIS A 221 15.88 -19.18 19.56
C HIS A 221 15.37 -20.33 18.68
N LYS A 222 16.18 -20.74 17.69
CA LYS A 222 15.81 -21.79 16.71
C LYS A 222 15.52 -23.13 17.38
N ASP A 223 16.27 -23.45 18.44
CA ASP A 223 16.20 -24.74 19.13
C ASP A 223 15.16 -24.75 20.27
N ASP A 224 14.58 -23.59 20.60
CA ASP A 224 13.55 -23.51 21.64
C ASP A 224 12.29 -24.29 21.25
N GLU A 225 11.67 -24.95 22.23
CA GLU A 225 10.31 -25.43 22.07
C GLU A 225 9.33 -24.27 21.90
N GLY A 226 8.30 -24.47 21.08
CA GLY A 226 7.25 -23.48 20.86
C GLY A 226 6.69 -23.53 19.45
N HIS A 227 5.99 -22.47 19.08
CA HIS A 227 5.34 -22.34 17.79
C HIS A 227 6.38 -22.29 16.67
N PRO A 228 6.33 -23.21 15.70
CA PRO A 228 7.45 -23.41 14.81
C PRO A 228 7.60 -22.26 13.79
N SER A 229 6.55 -21.49 13.50
CA SER A 229 6.64 -20.35 12.54
C SER A 229 7.52 -19.21 13.03
N PHE A 230 7.61 -18.98 14.35
CA PHE A 230 8.45 -17.90 14.89
C PHE A 230 9.94 -18.29 14.96
N LYS A 231 10.30 -19.44 14.39
CA LYS A 231 11.68 -19.84 14.07
C LYS A 231 12.05 -19.43 12.64
N ASP A 232 11.05 -19.20 11.80
CA ASP A 232 11.23 -18.79 10.42
C ASP A 232 11.60 -17.30 10.37
N PRO A 233 12.53 -16.86 9.50
CA PRO A 233 13.00 -15.47 9.45
C PRO A 233 11.88 -14.45 9.41
N MET A 234 10.83 -14.73 8.63
CA MET A 234 9.72 -13.82 8.42
C MET A 234 8.97 -13.45 9.70
N PHE A 235 8.65 -14.42 10.55
CA PHE A 235 7.91 -14.18 11.80
C PHE A 235 8.83 -13.96 12.99
N ALA A 236 10.04 -14.53 12.97
CA ALA A 236 11.09 -14.23 13.96
C ALA A 236 11.41 -12.73 13.97
N LYS A 237 11.42 -12.06 12.81
CA LYS A 237 11.63 -10.62 12.73
C LYS A 237 10.58 -9.82 13.50
N ILE A 238 9.30 -10.19 13.38
CA ILE A 238 8.19 -9.55 14.10
C ILE A 238 8.35 -9.74 15.62
N ARG A 239 8.69 -10.96 16.05
CA ARG A 239 9.02 -11.25 17.46
C ARG A 239 10.15 -10.35 17.96
N ASP A 240 11.24 -10.25 17.20
CA ASP A 240 12.42 -9.47 17.59
C ASP A 240 12.13 -7.98 17.66
N MET A 241 11.28 -7.45 16.77
CA MET A 241 10.78 -6.08 16.85
C MET A 241 10.03 -5.83 18.16
N ILE A 242 9.08 -6.71 18.53
CA ILE A 242 8.34 -6.62 19.79
C ILE A 242 9.28 -6.70 21.00
N LEU A 243 10.27 -7.60 20.98
CA LEU A 243 11.29 -7.69 22.03
C LEU A 243 12.08 -6.38 22.17
N SER A 244 12.46 -5.77 21.05
CA SER A 244 13.27 -4.54 21.04
C SER A 244 12.51 -3.28 21.46
N ALA A 245 11.17 -3.28 21.35
CA ALA A 245 10.33 -2.10 21.60
C ALA A 245 10.46 -1.58 23.04
N LYS A 246 10.51 -0.27 23.22
CA LYS A 246 10.67 0.41 24.52
C LYS A 246 9.58 1.43 24.81
N GLU A 247 8.90 1.91 23.79
CA GLU A 247 7.92 2.99 23.86
C GLU A 247 6.56 2.53 23.36
N SER A 248 6.52 1.90 22.18
CA SER A 248 5.25 1.49 21.60
C SER A 248 5.35 0.44 20.51
N VAL A 249 4.23 -0.25 20.29
CA VAL A 249 3.99 -1.11 19.14
C VAL A 249 2.70 -0.67 18.45
N PHE A 250 2.77 -0.36 17.17
CA PHE A 250 1.61 -0.19 16.31
C PHE A 250 1.53 -1.36 15.34
N ILE A 251 0.36 -1.98 15.22
CA ILE A 251 0.07 -3.04 14.26
C ILE A 251 -1.19 -2.64 13.49
N ASP A 252 -1.10 -2.68 12.17
CA ASP A 252 -2.26 -2.75 11.28
C ASP A 252 -2.18 -4.08 10.53
N ILE A 253 -3.23 -4.90 10.62
CA ILE A 253 -3.17 -6.26 10.08
C ILE A 253 -4.51 -6.70 9.52
N PHE A 254 -4.46 -7.11 8.26
CA PHE A 254 -5.63 -7.63 7.58
C PHE A 254 -6.10 -8.99 8.12
N LEU A 255 -5.31 -10.07 8.03
CA LEU A 255 -5.67 -11.37 8.62
C LEU A 255 -4.74 -11.70 9.79
N PHE A 256 -5.32 -11.87 10.98
CA PHE A 256 -4.62 -12.19 12.21
C PHE A 256 -5.38 -13.26 12.98
N GLY A 257 -4.87 -14.49 13.00
CA GLY A 257 -5.68 -15.64 13.45
C GLY A 257 -4.89 -16.93 13.66
N GLY A 258 -5.58 -17.97 14.10
CA GLY A 258 -5.02 -19.31 14.25
C GLY A 258 -3.98 -19.44 15.36
N THR A 259 -3.20 -20.53 15.34
CA THR A 259 -2.14 -20.78 16.33
C THR A 259 -1.04 -19.72 16.26
N MET A 260 -0.76 -19.21 15.07
CA MET A 260 0.22 -18.16 14.86
C MET A 260 -0.24 -16.83 15.46
N GLY A 261 -1.47 -16.41 15.17
CA GLY A 261 -2.06 -15.21 15.73
C GLY A 261 -2.23 -15.29 17.25
N GLY A 262 -2.59 -16.45 17.77
CA GLY A 262 -2.69 -16.70 19.22
C GLY A 262 -1.33 -16.63 19.92
N THR A 263 -0.29 -17.21 19.33
CA THR A 263 1.07 -17.14 19.88
C THR A 263 1.58 -15.70 19.90
N LEU A 264 1.40 -14.97 18.79
CA LEU A 264 1.86 -13.58 18.69
C LEU A 264 1.11 -12.64 19.61
N SER A 265 -0.22 -12.77 19.70
CA SER A 265 -1.05 -11.94 20.58
C SER A 265 -0.74 -12.19 22.05
N LYS A 266 -0.61 -13.46 22.48
CA LYS A 266 -0.17 -13.80 23.83
C LYS A 266 1.19 -13.18 24.14
N PHE A 267 2.16 -13.35 23.23
CA PHE A 267 3.50 -12.82 23.40
C PHE A 267 3.53 -11.29 23.47
N LEU A 268 2.82 -10.60 22.57
CA LEU A 268 2.71 -9.14 22.56
C LEU A 268 2.16 -8.60 23.88
N LEU A 269 1.11 -9.22 24.41
CA LEU A 269 0.49 -8.81 25.67
C LEU A 269 1.39 -9.13 26.88
N ASP A 270 2.04 -10.30 26.91
CA ASP A 270 3.03 -10.65 27.94
C ASP A 270 4.17 -9.61 27.96
N GLN A 271 4.72 -9.29 26.78
CA GLN A 271 5.77 -8.28 26.63
C GLN A 271 5.28 -6.87 27.00
N THR A 272 4.02 -6.54 26.75
CA THR A 272 3.44 -5.25 27.16
C THR A 272 3.42 -5.13 28.68
N VAL A 273 3.00 -6.18 29.41
CA VAL A 273 3.02 -6.19 30.88
C VAL A 273 4.44 -5.99 31.41
N GLU A 274 5.42 -6.73 30.85
CA GLU A 274 6.82 -6.60 31.28
C GLU A 274 7.40 -5.21 30.97
N LYS A 275 7.18 -4.68 29.77
CA LYS A 275 7.71 -3.37 29.36
C LYS A 275 7.11 -2.23 30.17
N LYS A 276 5.86 -2.36 30.62
CA LYS A 276 5.24 -1.37 31.51
C LYS A 276 5.90 -1.24 32.88
N LYS A 277 6.60 -2.27 33.35
CA LYS A 277 7.39 -2.17 34.59
C LYS A 277 8.52 -1.16 34.45
N ALA A 278 9.11 -1.04 33.26
CA ALA A 278 10.17 -0.09 32.94
C ALA A 278 9.65 1.25 32.39
N ASN A 279 8.59 1.22 31.58
CA ASN A 279 7.96 2.38 30.98
C ASN A 279 6.43 2.31 31.19
N PRO A 280 5.88 2.93 32.26
CA PRO A 280 4.44 2.92 32.53
C PRO A 280 3.57 3.46 31.39
N ASN A 281 4.16 4.24 30.48
CA ASN A 281 3.49 4.81 29.30
C ASN A 281 3.57 3.92 28.06
N PHE A 282 4.18 2.73 28.12
CA PHE A 282 4.25 1.82 26.98
C PHE A 282 2.85 1.51 26.44
N LYS A 283 2.66 1.69 25.13
CA LYS A 283 1.37 1.53 24.45
C LYS A 283 1.45 0.56 23.28
N VAL A 284 0.35 -0.15 23.06
CA VAL A 284 0.11 -0.99 21.89
C VAL A 284 -1.18 -0.55 21.23
N LEU A 285 -1.16 -0.33 19.92
CA LEU A 285 -2.36 -0.11 19.12
C LEU A 285 -2.43 -1.19 18.04
N LEU A 286 -3.55 -1.91 18.00
CA LEU A 286 -3.92 -2.82 16.92
C LEU A 286 -5.08 -2.20 16.14
N LEU A 287 -4.90 -2.08 14.83
CA LEU A 287 -5.92 -1.68 13.86
C LEU A 287 -6.26 -2.90 12.99
N HIS A 288 -7.55 -3.12 12.72
CA HIS A 288 -7.99 -4.29 11.97
C HIS A 288 -9.35 -4.08 11.29
N ASP A 289 -9.52 -4.64 10.08
CA ASP A 289 -10.79 -4.72 9.36
C ASP A 289 -11.59 -5.99 9.71
N TYR A 290 -12.61 -5.85 10.56
CA TYR A 290 -13.54 -6.93 10.90
C TYR A 290 -14.58 -7.24 9.82
N ALA A 291 -14.82 -6.32 8.88
CA ALA A 291 -15.85 -6.49 7.87
C ALA A 291 -15.44 -7.53 6.83
N THR A 292 -14.13 -7.63 6.58
CA THR A 292 -13.57 -8.49 5.53
C THR A 292 -12.69 -9.56 6.15
N ASN A 293 -13.02 -10.84 5.93
CA ASN A 293 -12.28 -11.95 6.57
C ASN A 293 -11.87 -13.11 5.63
N TYR A 294 -12.23 -13.09 4.33
CA TYR A 294 -11.91 -14.18 3.37
C TYR A 294 -12.23 -15.60 3.89
N ASN A 295 -13.34 -15.79 4.61
CA ASN A 295 -13.72 -17.05 5.28
C ASN A 295 -12.75 -17.50 6.39
N MET A 296 -11.94 -16.59 6.94
CA MET A 296 -11.02 -16.84 8.06
C MET A 296 -11.58 -16.40 9.41
N LYS A 297 -12.90 -16.12 9.49
CA LYS A 297 -13.55 -15.65 10.71
C LYS A 297 -13.24 -16.55 11.92
N ASP A 298 -13.29 -17.86 11.73
CA ASP A 298 -13.08 -18.85 12.80
C ASP A 298 -11.63 -18.90 13.29
N GLU A 299 -10.66 -18.52 12.46
CA GLU A 299 -9.27 -18.33 12.90
C GLU A 299 -9.07 -17.01 13.65
N MET A 300 -9.74 -15.94 13.20
CA MET A 300 -9.47 -14.57 13.63
C MET A 300 -10.17 -14.21 14.93
N MET A 301 -11.48 -14.48 15.02
CA MET A 301 -12.30 -14.00 16.14
C MET A 301 -11.85 -14.53 17.51
N PRO A 302 -11.39 -15.79 17.67
CA PRO A 302 -10.83 -16.25 18.94
C PRO A 302 -9.64 -15.40 19.41
N ILE A 303 -8.81 -14.90 18.49
CA ILE A 303 -7.63 -14.08 18.82
C ILE A 303 -8.05 -12.68 19.26
N PHE A 304 -8.94 -12.04 18.51
CA PHE A 304 -9.44 -10.72 18.90
C PHE A 304 -10.23 -10.75 20.21
N LYS A 305 -10.97 -11.84 20.46
CA LYS A 305 -11.60 -12.08 21.76
C LYS A 305 -10.56 -12.18 22.87
N TYR A 306 -9.51 -12.99 22.69
CA TYR A 306 -8.42 -13.12 23.66
C TYR A 306 -7.76 -11.76 23.98
N ILE A 307 -7.45 -10.96 22.95
CA ILE A 307 -6.84 -9.63 23.12
C ILE A 307 -7.78 -8.71 23.90
N LYS A 308 -9.05 -8.62 23.49
CA LYS A 308 -10.06 -7.78 24.13
C LYS A 308 -10.25 -8.14 25.61
N ASP A 309 -10.47 -9.42 25.89
CA ASP A 309 -10.74 -9.89 27.25
C ASP A 309 -9.53 -9.67 28.16
N ARG A 310 -8.32 -9.97 27.67
CA ARG A 310 -7.10 -9.80 28.46
C ARG A 310 -6.78 -8.32 28.69
N ALA A 311 -6.94 -7.46 27.68
CA ALA A 311 -6.75 -6.01 27.83
C ALA A 311 -7.73 -5.41 28.85
N ALA A 312 -8.94 -5.97 28.98
CA ALA A 312 -9.95 -5.52 29.94
C ALA A 312 -9.71 -6.04 31.36
N THR A 313 -9.17 -7.25 31.52
CA THR A 313 -9.12 -7.96 32.80
C THR A 313 -7.74 -7.99 33.47
N ASP A 314 -6.64 -7.94 32.70
CA ASP A 314 -5.27 -7.95 33.22
C ASP A 314 -4.89 -6.54 33.73
N PRO A 315 -4.68 -6.35 35.05
CA PRO A 315 -4.30 -5.05 35.62
C PRO A 315 -2.99 -4.50 35.04
N GLY A 316 -2.09 -5.39 34.63
CA GLY A 316 -0.82 -5.05 33.98
C GLY A 316 -1.05 -4.34 32.64
N LEU A 317 -2.13 -4.64 31.92
CA LEU A 317 -2.42 -4.05 30.60
C LEU A 317 -3.25 -2.77 30.64
N LYS A 318 -3.84 -2.42 31.79
CA LYS A 318 -4.78 -1.30 31.93
C LYS A 318 -4.24 -0.02 31.29
N GLY A 319 -5.01 0.52 30.35
CA GLY A 319 -4.72 1.77 29.64
C GLY A 319 -3.58 1.72 28.62
N SER A 320 -3.04 0.54 28.30
CA SER A 320 -1.90 0.41 27.38
C SER A 320 -2.23 -0.26 26.05
N VAL A 321 -3.33 -0.99 25.93
CA VAL A 321 -3.69 -1.69 24.70
C VAL A 321 -4.94 -1.05 24.11
N TYR A 322 -4.86 -0.64 22.85
CA TYR A 322 -5.98 -0.17 22.04
C TYR A 322 -6.23 -1.19 20.93
N LEU A 323 -7.45 -1.71 20.85
CA LEU A 323 -7.90 -2.57 19.76
C LEU A 323 -8.98 -1.80 19.00
N LEU A 324 -8.62 -1.24 17.84
CA LEU A 324 -9.48 -0.41 17.02
C LEU A 324 -9.92 -1.16 15.76
N GLN A 325 -11.18 -0.99 15.39
CA GLN A 325 -11.66 -1.38 14.08
C GLN A 325 -11.32 -0.30 13.04
N ALA A 326 -10.75 -0.70 11.90
CA ALA A 326 -10.49 0.16 10.76
C ALA A 326 -11.81 0.69 10.16
N ASN A 327 -11.82 1.96 9.76
CA ASN A 327 -12.98 2.58 9.12
C ASN A 327 -12.89 2.48 7.59
N ILE A 328 -13.16 1.28 7.08
CA ILE A 328 -13.07 0.99 5.64
C ILE A 328 -14.12 1.73 4.79
N GLN A 329 -15.12 2.37 5.40
CA GLN A 329 -16.20 3.01 4.68
C GLN A 329 -15.76 4.27 3.93
N ARG A 330 -14.68 4.90 4.40
CA ARG A 330 -14.03 6.06 3.76
C ARG A 330 -13.32 5.72 2.46
N HIS A 331 -12.99 4.44 2.22
CA HIS A 331 -12.43 4.04 0.94
C HIS A 331 -13.43 4.29 -0.19
N PRO A 332 -12.95 4.67 -1.40
CA PRO A 332 -13.76 4.66 -2.60
C PRO A 332 -14.25 3.23 -2.92
N PRO A 333 -15.41 3.07 -3.57
CA PRO A 333 -15.92 1.76 -3.95
C PRO A 333 -15.08 1.11 -5.07
N GLY A 334 -14.71 -0.15 -4.88
CA GLY A 334 -13.98 -0.96 -5.86
C GLY A 334 -14.87 -1.61 -6.91
N ILE A 335 -16.11 -1.97 -6.53
CA ILE A 335 -17.06 -2.58 -7.47
C ILE A 335 -17.40 -1.57 -8.58
N PRO A 336 -17.23 -1.96 -9.86
CA PRO A 336 -17.37 -1.04 -10.97
C PRO A 336 -18.82 -0.63 -11.26
N PHE A 337 -18.96 0.38 -12.11
CA PHE A 337 -20.23 0.84 -12.73
C PHE A 337 -21.30 1.31 -11.73
N GLY A 338 -20.93 1.58 -10.48
CA GLY A 338 -21.86 2.04 -9.45
C GLY A 338 -22.97 1.02 -9.13
N ILE A 339 -22.76 -0.27 -9.42
CA ILE A 339 -23.74 -1.33 -9.20
C ILE A 339 -24.18 -1.37 -7.73
N THR A 340 -23.27 -1.05 -6.82
CA THR A 340 -23.53 -1.04 -5.38
C THR A 340 -24.47 0.07 -4.93
N ASN A 341 -24.64 1.13 -5.74
CA ASN A 341 -25.63 2.19 -5.47
C ASN A 341 -27.07 1.67 -5.53
N LEU A 342 -27.30 0.49 -6.14
CA LEU A 342 -28.60 -0.18 -6.17
C LEU A 342 -28.94 -0.90 -4.86
N VAL A 343 -27.97 -1.09 -3.97
CA VAL A 343 -28.16 -1.76 -2.67
C VAL A 343 -28.41 -0.70 -1.59
N PRO A 344 -29.60 -0.64 -0.97
CA PRO A 344 -29.90 0.36 0.06
C PRO A 344 -28.96 0.24 1.27
N LYS A 345 -28.36 1.37 1.67
CA LYS A 345 -27.51 1.48 2.87
C LYS A 345 -28.34 1.63 4.14
N THR A 346 -29.13 0.60 4.50
CA THR A 346 -29.95 0.57 5.73
C THR A 346 -29.34 -0.34 6.80
N GLU A 347 -29.77 -0.20 8.05
CA GLU A 347 -29.28 -1.04 9.16
C GLU A 347 -29.59 -2.52 8.92
N GLU A 348 -30.73 -2.84 8.32
CA GLU A 348 -31.13 -4.21 7.97
C GLU A 348 -30.21 -4.81 6.90
N THR A 349 -29.84 -4.03 5.87
CA THR A 349 -28.88 -4.47 4.86
C THR A 349 -27.55 -4.81 5.50
N PHE A 350 -27.05 -3.97 6.41
CA PHE A 350 -25.77 -4.22 7.08
C PHE A 350 -25.83 -5.42 8.04
N LYS A 351 -26.90 -5.60 8.81
CA LYS A 351 -27.10 -6.82 9.63
C LYS A 351 -27.16 -8.08 8.77
N ALA A 352 -27.66 -7.99 7.54
CA ALA A 352 -27.64 -9.09 6.59
C ALA A 352 -26.24 -9.34 6.00
N LEU A 353 -25.49 -8.28 5.71
CA LEU A 353 -24.12 -8.36 5.20
C LEU A 353 -23.14 -8.86 6.25
N GLU A 354 -23.26 -8.45 7.51
CA GLU A 354 -22.43 -8.91 8.63
C GLU A 354 -22.54 -10.42 8.88
N LYS A 355 -23.70 -11.00 8.56
CA LYS A 355 -23.91 -12.46 8.61
C LYS A 355 -23.28 -13.20 7.44
N ARG A 356 -22.93 -12.50 6.37
CA ARG A 356 -22.38 -13.07 5.14
C ARG A 356 -20.89 -12.75 5.13
N ASN A 357 -20.05 -13.69 4.73
CA ASN A 357 -18.63 -13.41 4.49
C ASN A 357 -18.44 -12.62 3.17
N THR A 358 -19.23 -11.57 2.95
CA THR A 358 -19.36 -10.86 1.66
C THR A 358 -18.88 -9.42 1.73
N TYR A 359 -18.10 -9.05 0.72
CA TYR A 359 -17.49 -7.74 0.47
C TYR A 359 -18.55 -6.70 0.08
N TYR A 360 -18.90 -5.79 0.98
CA TYR A 360 -19.70 -4.63 0.57
C TYR A 360 -18.79 -3.62 -0.14
N GLU A 361 -19.13 -3.29 -1.39
CA GLU A 361 -18.39 -2.30 -2.21
C GLU A 361 -16.91 -2.62 -2.53
N SER A 362 -16.40 -3.80 -2.16
CA SER A 362 -14.96 -4.15 -2.31
C SER A 362 -14.05 -3.09 -1.66
N LYS A 363 -14.36 -2.77 -0.40
CA LYS A 363 -13.58 -1.85 0.46
C LYS A 363 -12.94 -2.65 1.57
N ILE A 364 -11.62 -2.55 1.73
CA ILE A 364 -10.86 -3.43 2.61
C ILE A 364 -9.67 -2.67 3.20
N ASP A 365 -9.38 -2.89 4.48
CA ASP A 365 -8.03 -2.60 4.98
C ASP A 365 -7.11 -3.79 4.70
N HIS A 366 -6.27 -3.68 3.67
CA HIS A 366 -5.49 -4.80 3.17
C HIS A 366 -4.00 -4.69 3.53
N SER A 367 -3.61 -3.72 4.38
CA SER A 367 -2.23 -3.62 4.84
C SER A 367 -1.84 -4.70 5.85
N LYS A 368 -0.53 -4.97 5.92
CA LYS A 368 0.11 -5.73 7.00
C LYS A 368 1.34 -4.97 7.43
N VAL A 369 1.26 -4.27 8.56
CA VAL A 369 2.27 -3.34 9.05
C VAL A 369 2.47 -3.53 10.56
N ILE A 370 3.72 -3.53 10.98
CA ILE A 370 4.11 -3.28 12.37
C ILE A 370 5.13 -2.14 12.41
N VAL A 371 4.94 -1.20 13.32
CA VAL A 371 5.90 -0.14 13.64
C VAL A 371 6.22 -0.22 15.12
N VAL A 372 7.50 -0.09 15.49
CA VAL A 372 7.93 0.02 16.88
C VAL A 372 8.76 1.28 17.10
N ASP A 373 8.49 1.92 18.23
CA ASP A 373 9.18 3.12 18.73
C ASP A 373 9.40 4.23 17.67
N PRO A 374 8.32 4.75 17.06
CA PRO A 374 8.35 5.73 15.97
C PRO A 374 9.04 7.06 16.34
N GLU A 375 9.08 7.40 17.63
CA GLU A 375 9.70 8.63 18.18
C GLU A 375 11.17 8.45 18.56
N SER A 376 11.67 7.21 18.56
CA SER A 376 13.03 6.90 18.96
C SER A 376 14.08 7.39 17.96
N GLU A 377 15.36 7.30 18.33
CA GLU A 377 16.48 7.57 17.42
C GLU A 377 16.56 6.54 16.26
N ALA A 378 15.94 5.36 16.40
CA ALA A 378 16.08 4.28 15.43
C ALA A 378 14.77 3.49 15.28
N PRO A 379 13.69 4.15 14.81
CA PRO A 379 12.38 3.54 14.67
C PRO A 379 12.46 2.37 13.68
N GLN A 380 11.60 1.38 13.85
CA GLN A 380 11.57 0.19 13.00
C GLN A 380 10.16 -0.05 12.46
N ALA A 381 10.07 -0.44 11.20
CA ALA A 381 8.84 -0.84 10.54
C ALA A 381 9.05 -2.15 9.78
N TYR A 382 8.02 -2.98 9.72
CA TYR A 382 7.97 -4.18 8.91
C TYR A 382 6.62 -4.23 8.22
N PHE A 383 6.62 -4.33 6.90
CA PHE A 383 5.40 -4.31 6.10
C PHE A 383 5.56 -5.04 4.77
N GLY A 384 4.47 -5.58 4.24
CA GLY A 384 4.51 -6.35 3.00
C GLY A 384 3.21 -7.10 2.76
N SER A 385 3.30 -8.24 2.11
CA SER A 385 2.12 -9.03 1.75
C SER A 385 1.72 -10.09 2.78
N LYS A 386 2.54 -10.31 3.81
CA LYS A 386 2.38 -11.41 4.77
C LYS A 386 1.28 -11.17 5.80
N ASN A 387 0.22 -11.97 5.70
CA ASN A 387 -0.80 -12.10 6.75
C ASN A 387 -0.28 -12.93 7.94
N TRP A 388 -0.92 -12.77 9.11
CA TRP A 388 -0.54 -13.44 10.36
C TRP A 388 -1.63 -14.41 10.83
N SER A 389 -2.14 -15.23 9.91
CA SER A 389 -3.02 -16.37 10.20
C SER A 389 -2.41 -17.69 9.71
N ASP A 390 -2.89 -18.83 10.19
CA ASP A 390 -2.29 -20.13 9.86
C ASP A 390 -2.41 -20.41 8.35
N HIS A 391 -3.60 -20.22 7.77
CA HIS A 391 -3.83 -20.57 6.36
C HIS A 391 -3.43 -19.49 5.36
N SER A 392 -3.34 -18.22 5.76
CA SER A 392 -2.92 -17.13 4.85
C SER A 392 -1.47 -16.70 5.07
N GLY A 393 -0.95 -16.86 6.28
CA GLY A 393 0.43 -16.58 6.63
C GLY A 393 1.29 -17.84 6.64
N GLY A 394 0.83 -18.93 7.25
CA GLY A 394 1.63 -20.16 7.33
C GLY A 394 1.85 -20.84 5.97
N TYR A 395 0.90 -20.71 5.03
CA TYR A 395 0.91 -21.46 3.77
C TYR A 395 1.62 -20.73 2.64
N TYR A 396 1.45 -19.41 2.53
CA TYR A 396 1.68 -18.70 1.28
C TYR A 396 3.13 -18.27 1.10
N TYR A 397 3.57 -18.25 -0.16
CA TYR A 397 4.79 -17.57 -0.56
C TYR A 397 4.57 -16.06 -0.46
N ASP A 398 5.48 -15.37 0.20
CA ASP A 398 5.28 -13.97 0.53
C ASP A 398 6.62 -13.29 0.79
N ASN A 399 6.62 -11.96 0.80
CA ASN A 399 7.76 -11.12 1.15
C ASN A 399 7.30 -9.96 2.03
N ALA A 400 8.21 -9.51 2.89
CA ALA A 400 8.04 -8.25 3.60
C ALA A 400 9.33 -7.45 3.61
N LEU A 401 9.17 -6.14 3.74
CA LEU A 401 10.23 -5.19 3.90
C LEU A 401 10.36 -4.82 5.37
N TYR A 402 11.55 -5.03 5.93
CA TYR A 402 11.95 -4.43 7.18
C TYR A 402 12.74 -3.15 6.92
N VAL A 403 12.41 -2.10 7.64
CA VAL A 403 13.07 -0.80 7.60
C VAL A 403 13.41 -0.35 9.00
N LYS A 404 14.65 0.07 9.23
CA LYS A 404 15.08 0.74 10.45
C LYS A 404 15.63 2.11 10.09
N GLY A 405 15.14 3.15 10.77
CA GLY A 405 15.51 4.54 10.51
C GLY A 405 14.32 5.44 10.18
N PRO A 406 14.57 6.69 9.76
CA PRO A 406 13.56 7.74 9.62
C PRO A 406 12.31 7.33 8.82
N ALA A 407 12.45 6.46 7.81
CA ALA A 407 11.32 5.98 7.03
C ALA A 407 10.29 5.20 7.87
N ALA A 408 10.71 4.47 8.91
CA ALA A 408 9.81 3.76 9.81
C ALA A 408 8.88 4.70 10.61
N ALA A 409 9.39 5.87 11.02
CA ALA A 409 8.54 6.89 11.64
C ALA A 409 7.52 7.44 10.64
N LEU A 410 7.92 7.65 9.38
CA LEU A 410 6.98 8.09 8.35
C LEU A 410 5.93 7.03 8.02
N VAL A 411 6.23 5.74 8.17
CA VAL A 411 5.21 4.68 8.10
C VAL A 411 4.09 4.95 9.12
N GLN A 412 4.41 5.16 10.40
CA GLN A 412 3.37 5.46 11.38
C GLN A 412 2.63 6.77 11.08
N ALA A 413 3.35 7.81 10.64
CA ALA A 413 2.72 9.08 10.26
C ALA A 413 1.69 8.91 9.12
N ALA A 414 1.91 7.97 8.21
CA ALA A 414 0.99 7.65 7.13
C ALA A 414 -0.33 7.03 7.63
N TYR A 415 -0.31 6.32 8.77
CA TYR A 415 -1.50 5.74 9.41
C TYR A 415 -2.24 6.68 10.37
N TYR A 416 -1.80 7.93 10.52
CA TYR A 416 -2.48 8.89 11.41
C TYR A 416 -3.95 9.07 11.01
N ASP A 417 -4.22 9.19 9.70
CA ASP A 417 -5.58 9.38 9.20
C ASP A 417 -6.43 8.12 9.37
N ASP A 418 -5.83 6.92 9.30
CA ASP A 418 -6.51 5.65 9.52
C ASP A 418 -6.99 5.52 10.98
N VAL A 419 -6.15 5.90 11.94
CA VAL A 419 -6.51 5.96 13.37
C VAL A 419 -7.55 7.07 13.64
N ASP A 420 -7.42 8.23 13.00
CA ASP A 420 -8.42 9.32 13.07
C ASP A 420 -9.79 8.88 12.52
N ALA A 421 -9.79 8.14 11.41
CA ALA A 421 -10.98 7.56 10.80
C ALA A 421 -11.61 6.46 11.66
N ALA A 422 -10.81 5.60 12.28
CA ALA A 422 -11.28 4.61 13.24
C ALA A 422 -11.98 5.28 14.45
N LEU A 423 -11.46 6.43 14.90
CA LEU A 423 -12.02 7.23 15.99
C LEU A 423 -13.01 8.31 15.51
N THR A 424 -13.76 8.02 14.45
CA THR A 424 -14.75 8.94 13.89
C THR A 424 -15.86 9.32 14.88
N THR A 425 -16.25 10.59 14.84
CA THR A 425 -17.41 11.12 15.58
C THR A 425 -18.64 11.29 14.69
N ASP A 426 -18.53 10.98 13.39
CA ASP A 426 -19.66 11.05 12.46
C ASP A 426 -20.71 9.99 12.81
N PRO A 427 -21.95 10.37 13.15
CA PRO A 427 -23.01 9.41 13.50
C PRO A 427 -23.31 8.39 12.40
N ASN A 428 -23.04 8.71 11.14
CA ASN A 428 -23.26 7.81 10.01
C ASN A 428 -22.13 6.79 9.88
N GLU A 429 -20.88 7.23 9.94
CA GLU A 429 -19.73 6.31 9.86
C GLU A 429 -19.74 5.32 11.04
N LYS A 430 -20.07 5.79 12.24
CA LYS A 430 -20.15 4.95 13.45
C LYS A 430 -21.13 3.78 13.32
N LYS A 431 -22.21 3.94 12.55
CA LYS A 431 -23.21 2.87 12.40
C LYS A 431 -22.65 1.64 11.68
N TRP A 432 -21.54 1.81 10.95
CA TRP A 432 -21.02 0.87 9.97
C TRP A 432 -19.80 0.07 10.46
N PHE A 433 -19.45 0.18 11.75
CA PHE A 433 -18.53 -0.77 12.38
C PHE A 433 -19.24 -2.11 12.63
N PHE A 434 -18.47 -3.20 12.52
CA PHE A 434 -18.95 -4.59 12.59
C PHE A 434 -18.78 -5.10 14.03
N TYR A 435 -19.60 -6.08 14.42
CA TYR A 435 -19.55 -6.72 15.73
C TYR A 435 -19.58 -5.73 16.92
N LYS A 436 -20.19 -4.55 16.73
CA LYS A 436 -20.32 -3.52 17.78
C LYS A 436 -21.14 -4.01 18.97
N GLU A 437 -22.16 -4.83 18.71
CA GLU A 437 -22.99 -5.47 19.75
C GLU A 437 -22.18 -6.48 20.58
N GLU A 438 -21.11 -7.03 20.02
CA GLU A 438 -20.15 -7.90 20.72
C GLU A 438 -18.99 -7.09 21.36
N GLY A 439 -19.00 -5.76 21.25
CA GLY A 439 -18.02 -4.86 21.85
C GLY A 439 -16.73 -4.66 21.03
N TYR A 440 -16.75 -4.87 19.71
CA TYR A 440 -15.62 -4.57 18.82
C TYR A 440 -15.74 -3.21 18.10
N GLY A 441 -16.77 -2.43 18.43
CA GLY A 441 -16.86 -1.03 18.01
C GLY A 441 -15.87 -0.11 18.72
N ASN A 442 -15.65 1.08 18.18
CA ASN A 442 -14.66 2.03 18.69
C ASN A 442 -15.20 3.00 19.77
N GLU A 443 -16.48 2.90 20.14
CA GLU A 443 -17.17 3.84 21.03
C GLU A 443 -16.47 4.02 22.37
N ALA A 444 -15.92 2.93 22.94
CA ALA A 444 -15.26 2.95 24.24
C ALA A 444 -13.99 3.84 24.26
N TYR A 445 -13.38 4.07 23.11
CA TYR A 445 -12.16 4.86 22.96
C TYR A 445 -12.43 6.34 22.69
N LEU A 446 -13.63 6.72 22.26
CA LEU A 446 -13.96 8.10 21.84
C LEU A 446 -13.76 9.13 22.97
N LYS A 447 -13.99 8.74 24.23
CA LYS A 447 -13.71 9.59 25.40
C LYS A 447 -12.25 10.00 25.52
N ASN A 448 -11.34 9.20 24.98
CA ASN A 448 -9.89 9.42 25.00
C ASN A 448 -9.35 9.73 23.60
N ARG A 449 -10.21 10.06 22.63
CA ARG A 449 -9.84 10.26 21.22
C ARG A 449 -8.65 11.19 21.04
N GLU A 450 -8.71 12.38 21.65
CA GLU A 450 -7.65 13.38 21.54
C GLU A 450 -6.32 12.86 22.11
N GLN A 451 -6.36 12.13 23.22
CA GLN A 451 -5.18 11.53 23.84
C GLN A 451 -4.57 10.43 22.96
N ILE A 452 -5.41 9.57 22.37
CA ILE A 452 -4.95 8.49 21.48
C ILE A 452 -4.29 9.09 20.23
N LEU A 453 -4.93 10.09 19.60
CA LEU A 453 -4.38 10.74 18.41
C LEU A 453 -3.13 11.57 18.72
N ALA A 454 -3.07 12.23 19.88
CA ALA A 454 -1.87 12.95 20.30
C ALA A 454 -0.70 11.99 20.52
N TRP A 455 -0.93 10.84 21.17
CA TRP A 455 0.10 9.83 21.38
C TRP A 455 0.55 9.15 20.07
N PHE A 456 -0.38 8.87 19.15
CA PHE A 456 -0.06 8.17 17.90
C PHE A 456 0.66 9.05 16.87
N ARG A 457 0.52 10.37 16.99
CA ARG A 457 1.17 11.33 16.09
C ARG A 457 2.69 11.24 16.21
N VAL A 458 3.36 11.34 15.07
CA VAL A 458 4.81 11.52 15.03
C VAL A 458 5.14 13.00 15.17
N ASP A 459 5.60 13.40 16.35
CA ASP A 459 5.98 14.77 16.70
C ASP A 459 7.47 15.04 16.42
N ARG A 460 8.34 14.03 16.58
CA ARG A 460 9.75 14.17 16.22
C ARG A 460 9.89 14.45 14.73
N SER A 461 10.59 15.54 14.43
CA SER A 461 10.78 15.98 13.05
C SER A 461 12.17 15.70 12.48
N VAL A 462 13.15 15.38 13.32
CA VAL A 462 14.56 15.17 12.93
C VAL A 462 15.07 13.88 13.56
N PHE A 463 15.61 13.00 12.73
CA PHE A 463 16.07 11.66 13.11
C PHE A 463 17.52 11.46 12.68
N PRO A 464 18.35 10.74 13.45
CA PRO A 464 19.67 10.38 12.96
C PRO A 464 19.53 9.35 11.83
N ALA A 465 20.42 9.45 10.84
CA ALA A 465 20.62 8.38 9.89
C ALA A 465 21.22 7.16 10.62
N VAL A 466 20.56 6.02 10.48
CA VAL A 466 21.03 4.73 11.03
C VAL A 466 21.67 3.84 9.95
N GLY A 467 21.45 4.18 8.69
CA GLY A 467 22.10 3.58 7.53
C GLY A 467 22.18 4.58 6.37
N ASN A 468 22.52 4.09 5.19
CA ASN A 468 22.71 4.91 3.99
C ASN A 468 21.60 4.72 2.94
N GLN A 469 20.59 3.90 3.24
CA GLN A 469 19.57 3.51 2.26
C GLN A 469 18.44 4.52 2.18
N SER A 470 17.97 4.72 0.96
CA SER A 470 16.83 5.58 0.65
C SER A 470 15.59 4.73 0.38
N VAL A 471 14.46 5.17 0.92
CA VAL A 471 13.15 4.54 0.76
C VAL A 471 12.16 5.58 0.26
N ARG A 472 11.23 5.21 -0.61
CA ARG A 472 10.08 6.04 -0.95
C ARG A 472 8.81 5.24 -0.71
N LEU A 473 7.95 5.71 0.20
CA LEU A 473 6.71 5.01 0.53
C LEU A 473 5.77 4.96 -0.68
N ALA A 474 4.98 3.89 -0.76
CA ALA A 474 3.95 3.68 -1.76
C ALA A 474 2.68 3.23 -1.05
N GLU A 475 1.55 3.90 -1.26
CA GLU A 475 0.32 3.63 -0.52
C GLU A 475 -0.96 4.01 -1.27
N ALA A 476 -2.05 3.39 -0.82
CA ALA A 476 -3.40 3.91 -0.99
C ALA A 476 -3.96 4.17 0.41
N ASN A 477 -4.27 5.42 0.76
CA ASN A 477 -4.67 5.77 2.13
C ASN A 477 -6.17 5.57 2.41
N VAL A 478 -6.59 5.74 3.67
CA VAL A 478 -7.99 5.51 4.14
C VAL A 478 -9.06 6.22 3.32
N ASP A 479 -8.77 7.41 2.79
CA ASP A 479 -9.72 8.21 2.00
C ASP A 479 -9.59 7.99 0.48
N GLY A 480 -8.62 7.18 0.04
CA GLY A 480 -8.24 7.07 -1.36
C GLY A 480 -7.88 8.43 -1.98
N LYS A 481 -7.19 9.30 -1.23
CA LYS A 481 -6.63 10.56 -1.76
C LYS A 481 -5.20 10.34 -2.22
N ILE A 482 -4.40 9.62 -1.44
CA ILE A 482 -3.07 9.11 -1.82
C ILE A 482 -3.27 7.70 -2.38
N LYS A 483 -2.50 7.34 -3.42
CA LYS A 483 -2.93 6.82 -4.74
C LYS A 483 -1.75 6.43 -5.63
N ASP A 484 -0.56 6.15 -5.08
CA ASP A 484 0.69 6.32 -5.82
C ASP A 484 1.37 5.03 -6.32
N THR A 485 1.05 3.85 -5.76
CA THR A 485 1.66 2.56 -6.14
C THR A 485 1.62 2.31 -7.64
N ARG A 486 0.47 2.54 -8.30
CA ARG A 486 0.33 2.34 -9.75
C ARG A 486 1.26 3.26 -10.53
N ASN A 487 1.29 4.54 -10.18
CA ASN A 487 2.11 5.53 -10.87
C ASN A 487 3.60 5.20 -10.72
N MET A 488 4.01 4.71 -9.54
CA MET A 488 5.38 4.25 -9.30
C MET A 488 5.77 3.05 -10.15
N LEU A 489 4.90 2.04 -10.25
CA LEU A 489 5.15 0.88 -11.12
C LEU A 489 5.24 1.28 -12.59
N VAL A 490 4.31 2.12 -13.06
CA VAL A 490 4.34 2.62 -14.45
C VAL A 490 5.63 3.39 -14.72
N ASP A 491 6.07 4.27 -13.81
CA ASP A 491 7.33 5.01 -13.94
C ASP A 491 8.55 4.07 -14.00
N MET A 492 8.61 3.08 -13.11
CA MET A 492 9.66 2.06 -13.11
C MET A 492 9.70 1.30 -14.44
N ILE A 493 8.56 0.83 -14.93
CA ILE A 493 8.45 0.10 -16.20
C ILE A 493 8.86 0.98 -17.37
N MET A 494 8.39 2.23 -17.42
CA MET A 494 8.72 3.17 -18.50
C MET A 494 10.22 3.45 -18.61
N LYS A 495 10.96 3.35 -17.50
CA LYS A 495 12.41 3.58 -17.43
C LYS A 495 13.27 2.33 -17.62
N ALA A 496 12.69 1.13 -17.63
CA ALA A 496 13.42 -0.13 -17.65
C ALA A 496 14.29 -0.32 -18.91
N GLU A 497 15.57 -0.61 -18.77
CA GLU A 497 16.53 -0.71 -19.88
C GLU A 497 16.98 -2.14 -20.17
N SER A 498 17.12 -2.98 -19.13
CA SER A 498 17.71 -4.32 -19.24
C SER A 498 16.71 -5.41 -18.87
N HIS A 499 16.04 -5.31 -17.73
CA HIS A 499 15.12 -6.34 -17.26
C HIS A 499 14.08 -5.86 -16.25
N ILE A 500 12.97 -6.60 -16.19
CA ILE A 500 11.90 -6.46 -15.22
C ILE A 500 11.57 -7.85 -14.69
N TYR A 501 11.68 -8.06 -13.37
CA TYR A 501 11.33 -9.32 -12.69
C TYR A 501 10.20 -9.09 -11.70
N MET A 502 9.18 -9.94 -11.76
CA MET A 502 7.90 -9.73 -11.07
C MET A 502 7.38 -11.03 -10.45
N GLU A 503 6.98 -10.99 -9.17
CA GLU A 503 6.14 -12.03 -8.55
C GLU A 503 4.86 -11.41 -8.01
N HIS A 504 3.72 -11.86 -8.53
CA HIS A 504 2.42 -11.31 -8.18
C HIS A 504 1.30 -12.35 -8.17
N LEU A 505 0.41 -12.22 -7.19
CA LEU A 505 -0.87 -12.96 -7.13
C LEU A 505 -1.76 -12.62 -8.33
N PHE A 506 -1.93 -11.33 -8.60
CA PHE A 506 -2.77 -10.83 -9.69
C PHE A 506 -1.95 -10.02 -10.70
N ILE A 507 -2.28 -10.14 -11.99
CA ILE A 507 -1.59 -9.44 -13.10
C ILE A 507 -2.56 -8.84 -14.13
N TYR A 508 -3.70 -8.30 -13.70
CA TYR A 508 -4.78 -7.84 -14.62
C TYR A 508 -5.14 -6.35 -14.52
N ASP A 509 -4.31 -5.51 -13.90
CA ASP A 509 -4.44 -4.06 -14.02
C ASP A 509 -4.02 -3.59 -15.44
N LYS A 510 -4.92 -2.85 -16.11
CA LYS A 510 -4.69 -2.40 -17.50
C LYS A 510 -3.46 -1.52 -17.65
N TYR A 511 -3.18 -0.64 -16.69
CA TYR A 511 -2.13 0.37 -16.83
C TYR A 511 -0.76 -0.27 -16.74
N ILE A 512 -0.62 -1.24 -15.84
CA ILE A 512 0.61 -2.02 -15.69
C ILE A 512 0.85 -2.88 -16.94
N ASN A 513 -0.15 -3.64 -17.38
CA ASN A 513 -0.04 -4.48 -18.58
C ASN A 513 0.28 -3.67 -19.84
N ASP A 514 -0.44 -2.57 -20.07
CA ASP A 514 -0.19 -1.70 -21.22
C ASP A 514 1.20 -1.03 -21.13
N ALA A 515 1.68 -0.67 -19.94
CA ALA A 515 3.04 -0.14 -19.76
C ALA A 515 4.10 -1.19 -20.10
N LEU A 516 3.95 -2.44 -19.64
CA LEU A 516 4.87 -3.54 -19.96
C LEU A 516 4.94 -3.80 -21.47
N MET A 517 3.79 -3.93 -22.12
CA MET A 517 3.71 -4.16 -23.58
C MET A 517 4.32 -3.00 -24.37
N LYS A 518 4.00 -1.76 -24.00
CA LYS A 518 4.57 -0.56 -24.65
C LYS A 518 6.07 -0.48 -24.46
N ARG A 519 6.57 -0.72 -23.25
CA ARG A 519 8.01 -0.66 -22.98
C ARG A 519 8.77 -1.74 -23.74
N LYS A 520 8.25 -2.97 -23.76
CA LYS A 520 8.84 -4.08 -24.52
C LYS A 520 8.89 -3.79 -26.02
N ALA A 521 7.87 -3.13 -26.57
CA ALA A 521 7.88 -2.68 -27.96
C ALA A 521 8.92 -1.57 -28.23
N GLN A 522 9.13 -0.66 -27.27
CA GLN A 522 10.14 0.41 -27.36
C GLN A 522 11.57 -0.09 -27.19
N VAL A 523 11.77 -1.13 -26.36
CA VAL A 523 13.07 -1.73 -26.06
C VAL A 523 12.97 -3.24 -26.32
N PRO A 524 13.11 -3.70 -27.59
CA PRO A 524 12.93 -5.12 -27.93
C PRO A 524 13.81 -6.08 -27.12
N GLY A 525 15.02 -5.65 -26.73
CA GLY A 525 15.96 -6.42 -25.92
C GLY A 525 15.62 -6.50 -24.42
N LEU A 526 14.62 -5.76 -23.95
CA LEU A 526 14.20 -5.75 -22.53
C LEU A 526 13.67 -7.13 -22.12
N LYS A 527 14.25 -7.75 -21.08
CA LYS A 527 13.77 -9.03 -20.55
C LYS A 527 12.66 -8.78 -19.53
N ILE A 528 11.44 -9.24 -19.79
CA ILE A 528 10.33 -9.13 -18.83
C ILE A 528 9.91 -10.53 -18.42
N ARG A 529 10.08 -10.86 -17.14
CA ARG A 529 9.73 -12.18 -16.57
C ARG A 529 8.77 -12.03 -15.40
N ILE A 530 7.65 -12.75 -15.48
CA ILE A 530 6.58 -12.70 -14.49
C ILE A 530 6.30 -14.11 -13.97
N LEU A 531 6.45 -14.29 -12.65
CA LEU A 531 5.92 -15.44 -11.94
C LEU A 531 4.54 -15.09 -11.39
N ALA A 532 3.51 -15.56 -12.11
CA ALA A 532 2.12 -15.37 -11.74
C ALA A 532 1.64 -16.47 -10.80
N ASP A 533 0.65 -16.17 -9.97
CA ASP A 533 -0.08 -17.19 -9.23
C ASP A 533 -1.13 -17.91 -10.08
N HIS A 534 -1.17 -19.23 -9.91
CA HIS A 534 -2.16 -20.13 -10.52
C HIS A 534 -2.58 -21.20 -9.52
N ASN A 535 -2.85 -20.77 -8.28
CA ASN A 535 -3.28 -21.66 -7.21
C ASN A 535 -4.58 -22.41 -7.55
N GLY A 536 -4.98 -23.37 -6.71
CA GLY A 536 -6.16 -24.21 -6.94
C GLY A 536 -7.48 -23.46 -7.19
N ASN A 537 -7.62 -22.22 -6.73
CA ASN A 537 -8.81 -21.39 -6.96
C ASN A 537 -8.94 -20.91 -8.41
N PHE A 538 -7.81 -20.60 -9.07
CA PHE A 538 -7.80 -20.06 -10.43
C PHE A 538 -7.33 -21.11 -11.44
N GLY A 539 -6.31 -21.89 -11.10
CA GLY A 539 -5.66 -22.86 -11.96
C GLY A 539 -4.88 -22.22 -13.11
N LEU A 540 -4.18 -23.06 -13.88
CA LEU A 540 -3.52 -22.65 -15.11
C LEU A 540 -4.59 -22.27 -16.14
N GLY A 541 -4.54 -21.04 -16.67
CA GLY A 541 -5.62 -20.56 -17.56
C GLY A 541 -6.83 -19.95 -16.83
N GLY A 542 -6.74 -19.75 -15.51
CA GLY A 542 -7.79 -19.14 -14.70
C GLY A 542 -7.93 -17.62 -14.84
N LEU A 543 -9.19 -17.16 -14.80
CA LEU A 543 -9.47 -15.75 -14.54
C LEU A 543 -9.10 -15.41 -13.08
N PRO A 544 -8.67 -14.16 -12.80
CA PRO A 544 -8.59 -13.04 -13.73
C PRO A 544 -7.24 -12.90 -14.46
N ASN A 545 -6.22 -13.69 -14.11
CA ASN A 545 -4.85 -13.52 -14.63
C ASN A 545 -4.72 -13.77 -16.13
N THR A 546 -5.62 -14.55 -16.73
CA THR A 546 -5.62 -14.80 -18.18
C THR A 546 -6.08 -13.62 -19.04
N LEU A 547 -6.74 -12.60 -18.47
CA LEU A 547 -7.34 -11.51 -19.24
C LEU A 547 -6.34 -10.78 -20.16
N TYR A 548 -5.10 -10.61 -19.71
CA TYR A 548 -4.03 -9.93 -20.48
C TYR A 548 -2.92 -10.88 -20.95
N LEU A 549 -2.96 -12.15 -20.54
CA LEU A 549 -1.84 -13.08 -20.69
C LEU A 549 -1.44 -13.29 -22.15
N ASP A 550 -2.39 -13.59 -23.04
CA ASP A 550 -2.10 -13.78 -24.47
C ASP A 550 -1.53 -12.50 -25.11
N GLN A 551 -2.01 -11.32 -24.69
CA GLN A 551 -1.49 -10.05 -25.19
C GLN A 551 -0.04 -9.81 -24.72
N LEU A 552 0.27 -10.11 -23.45
CA LEU A 552 1.64 -10.04 -22.91
C LEU A 552 2.60 -10.96 -23.69
N LEU A 553 2.22 -12.23 -23.87
CA LEU A 553 3.05 -13.22 -24.56
C LEU A 553 3.32 -12.82 -26.01
N ARG A 554 2.32 -12.28 -26.73
CA ARG A 554 2.48 -11.78 -28.10
C ARG A 554 3.43 -10.58 -28.20
N HIS A 555 3.65 -9.84 -27.12
CA HIS A 555 4.66 -8.78 -27.05
C HIS A 555 6.04 -9.27 -26.60
N GLY A 556 6.20 -10.58 -26.33
CA GLY A 556 7.48 -11.16 -25.88
C GLY A 556 7.75 -10.97 -24.39
N VAL A 557 6.71 -10.76 -23.58
CA VAL A 557 6.80 -10.89 -22.11
C VAL A 557 6.77 -12.38 -21.77
N GLU A 558 7.70 -12.82 -20.93
CA GLU A 558 7.77 -14.20 -20.47
C GLU A 558 6.95 -14.35 -19.19
N VAL A 559 6.00 -15.29 -19.16
CA VAL A 559 5.18 -15.58 -17.98
C VAL A 559 5.27 -17.06 -17.65
N ARG A 560 5.49 -17.39 -16.38
CA ARG A 560 5.41 -18.75 -15.82
C ARG A 560 4.55 -18.72 -14.55
N ALA A 561 4.06 -19.88 -14.14
CA ALA A 561 3.30 -20.02 -12.90
C ALA A 561 4.23 -20.35 -11.72
N ARG A 562 4.01 -19.80 -10.53
CA ARG A 562 4.58 -20.38 -9.31
C ARG A 562 3.89 -21.72 -9.04
N ARG A 563 4.64 -22.78 -8.73
CA ARG A 563 4.01 -24.03 -8.26
C ARG A 563 3.50 -23.85 -6.84
N THR A 564 2.27 -24.26 -6.61
CA THR A 564 1.58 -24.17 -5.33
C THR A 564 1.05 -25.54 -4.93
N LEU A 565 0.98 -25.82 -3.64
CA LEU A 565 0.36 -27.03 -3.11
C LEU A 565 -1.14 -26.83 -2.87
N GLY A 566 -1.92 -27.89 -3.07
CA GLY A 566 -3.31 -27.98 -2.62
C GLY A 566 -3.44 -29.14 -1.63
N ILE A 567 -4.17 -28.93 -0.55
CA ILE A 567 -4.42 -29.95 0.48
C ILE A 567 -5.90 -30.03 0.80
N GLU A 568 -6.36 -31.25 1.07
CA GLU A 568 -7.71 -31.52 1.50
C GLU A 568 -7.75 -31.73 3.02
N ALA A 569 -8.71 -31.07 3.64
CA ALA A 569 -8.85 -30.87 5.06
C ALA A 569 -10.14 -31.52 5.56
N LYS A 570 -10.06 -32.46 6.52
CA LYS A 570 -11.23 -33.18 7.05
C LYS A 570 -11.56 -32.71 8.47
N PHE A 571 -12.80 -32.31 8.66
CA PHE A 571 -13.27 -31.67 9.89
C PHE A 571 -13.96 -32.68 10.82
N PRO A 572 -14.03 -32.41 12.14
CA PRO A 572 -14.70 -33.28 13.11
C PRO A 572 -16.18 -33.55 12.83
N ASN A 573 -16.85 -32.61 12.16
CA ASN A 573 -18.25 -32.75 11.72
C ASN A 573 -18.39 -33.63 10.45
N GLY A 574 -17.30 -34.20 9.93
CA GLY A 574 -17.26 -35.03 8.74
C GLY A 574 -17.23 -34.25 7.42
N THR A 575 -17.24 -32.91 7.44
CA THR A 575 -17.09 -32.11 6.22
C THR A 575 -15.64 -32.06 5.76
N THR A 576 -15.44 -31.73 4.49
CA THR A 576 -14.13 -31.62 3.88
C THR A 576 -13.99 -30.26 3.18
N GLN A 577 -12.83 -29.63 3.26
CA GLN A 577 -12.52 -28.37 2.57
C GLN A 577 -11.19 -28.49 1.81
N GLY A 578 -11.06 -27.79 0.69
CA GLY A 578 -9.78 -27.62 0.00
C GLY A 578 -9.08 -26.37 0.49
N TYR A 579 -7.78 -26.45 0.76
CA TYR A 579 -6.91 -25.30 0.97
C TYR A 579 -5.78 -25.31 -0.05
N HIS A 580 -5.32 -24.13 -0.42
CA HIS A 580 -4.30 -23.97 -1.46
C HIS A 580 -3.24 -22.98 -0.98
N GLN A 581 -1.99 -23.25 -1.28
CA GLN A 581 -0.94 -22.24 -1.21
C GLN A 581 -1.12 -21.22 -2.33
N GLU A 582 -0.67 -20.00 -2.09
CA GLU A 582 -0.65 -18.93 -3.08
C GLU A 582 0.75 -18.34 -3.23
N ASN A 583 1.11 -17.94 -4.44
CA ASN A 583 2.10 -16.90 -4.67
C ASN A 583 1.50 -15.55 -4.31
N HIS A 584 1.53 -15.25 -3.01
CA HIS A 584 0.92 -14.07 -2.44
C HIS A 584 1.86 -12.86 -2.42
N ARG A 585 3.03 -12.94 -3.07
CA ARG A 585 3.96 -11.81 -3.21
C ARG A 585 3.34 -10.68 -4.04
N LYS A 586 3.77 -9.46 -3.77
CA LYS A 586 3.54 -8.28 -4.63
C LYS A 586 4.85 -7.50 -4.76
N ILE A 587 5.74 -7.99 -5.62
CA ILE A 587 7.10 -7.47 -5.74
C ILE A 587 7.52 -7.32 -7.20
N THR A 588 8.18 -6.21 -7.52
CA THR A 588 8.69 -5.90 -8.86
C THR A 588 10.07 -5.27 -8.76
N SER A 589 11.08 -5.87 -9.39
CA SER A 589 12.40 -5.29 -9.60
C SER A 589 12.58 -4.82 -11.04
N VAL A 590 13.29 -3.71 -11.22
CA VAL A 590 13.67 -3.15 -12.52
C VAL A 590 15.17 -2.86 -12.54
N ASP A 591 15.85 -3.45 -13.54
CA ASP A 591 17.27 -3.27 -13.88
C ASP A 591 18.27 -3.51 -12.73
N GLY A 592 17.88 -4.18 -11.64
CA GLY A 592 18.68 -4.25 -10.42
C GLY A 592 18.88 -2.89 -9.72
N LYS A 593 18.14 -1.84 -10.13
CA LYS A 593 18.29 -0.45 -9.66
C LYS A 593 17.19 -0.02 -8.70
N VAL A 594 15.97 -0.48 -8.92
CA VAL A 594 14.80 -0.10 -8.12
C VAL A 594 13.86 -1.29 -7.97
N MET A 595 13.33 -1.48 -6.76
CA MET A 595 12.36 -2.53 -6.46
C MET A 595 11.19 -1.96 -5.66
N LEU A 596 9.97 -2.32 -6.04
CA LEU A 596 8.76 -2.02 -5.29
C LEU A 596 8.27 -3.29 -4.58
N VAL A 597 8.02 -3.18 -3.28
CA VAL A 597 7.51 -4.26 -2.42
C VAL A 597 6.41 -3.72 -1.51
N GLY A 598 5.35 -4.49 -1.26
CA GLY A 598 4.23 -4.07 -0.41
C GLY A 598 3.06 -5.04 -0.41
N SER A 599 1.88 -4.54 -0.08
CA SER A 599 0.63 -5.31 -0.02
C SER A 599 -0.24 -5.20 -1.30
N SER A 600 0.06 -4.25 -2.19
CA SER A 600 -0.77 -3.92 -3.36
C SER A 600 -0.71 -4.96 -4.48
N ASN A 601 -1.82 -5.69 -4.72
CA ASN A 601 -1.97 -6.55 -5.89
C ASN A 601 -2.08 -5.75 -7.20
N LEU A 602 -1.66 -6.34 -8.34
CA LEU A 602 -1.82 -5.72 -9.67
C LEU A 602 -3.21 -5.97 -10.24
N ASN A 603 -4.21 -5.45 -9.53
CA ASN A 603 -5.58 -5.39 -10.00
C ASN A 603 -6.15 -3.97 -9.86
N PRO A 604 -7.26 -3.66 -10.57
CA PRO A 604 -7.86 -2.34 -10.52
C PRO A 604 -8.25 -1.92 -9.11
N ASP A 605 -8.88 -2.78 -8.31
CA ASP A 605 -9.48 -2.38 -7.03
C ASP A 605 -8.43 -1.91 -6.02
N THR A 606 -7.33 -2.66 -5.96
CA THR A 606 -6.19 -2.37 -5.09
C THR A 606 -5.48 -1.08 -5.54
N LEU A 607 -5.12 -0.99 -6.82
CA LEU A 607 -4.36 0.13 -7.36
C LEU A 607 -5.19 1.41 -7.57
N GLN A 608 -6.52 1.33 -7.47
CA GLN A 608 -7.45 2.47 -7.58
C GLN A 608 -7.91 2.98 -6.21
N GLY A 609 -7.36 2.42 -5.13
CA GLY A 609 -7.48 2.91 -3.75
C GLY A 609 -8.74 2.47 -3.02
N SER A 610 -9.43 1.45 -3.53
CA SER A 610 -10.56 0.84 -2.82
C SER A 610 -10.10 0.04 -1.60
N PHE A 611 -8.85 -0.42 -1.65
CA PHE A 611 -8.18 -1.05 -0.52
C PHE A 611 -7.19 -0.07 0.10
N ARG A 612 -7.09 -0.10 1.43
CA ARG A 612 -5.94 0.44 2.16
C ARG A 612 -4.74 -0.44 1.86
N GLU A 613 -3.66 0.14 1.35
CA GLU A 613 -2.47 -0.61 0.96
C GLU A 613 -1.20 0.13 1.31
N PHE A 614 -0.12 -0.62 1.57
CA PHE A 614 1.15 -0.06 1.96
C PHE A 614 2.35 -0.81 1.39
N GLY A 615 3.38 -0.08 1.03
CA GLY A 615 4.59 -0.59 0.43
C GLY A 615 5.66 0.49 0.32
N ALA A 616 6.76 0.17 -0.36
CA ALA A 616 7.81 1.13 -0.64
C ALA A 616 8.68 0.72 -1.83
N GLN A 617 9.24 1.73 -2.48
CA GLN A 617 10.37 1.59 -3.40
C GLN A 617 11.68 1.61 -2.64
N LEU A 618 12.58 0.73 -3.08
CA LEU A 618 13.93 0.53 -2.58
C LEU A 618 14.93 0.75 -3.71
N PHE A 619 16.14 1.18 -3.32
CA PHE A 619 17.24 1.49 -4.24
C PHE A 619 18.56 0.82 -3.83
N ASP A 620 18.52 -0.07 -2.82
CA ASP A 620 19.69 -0.80 -2.37
C ASP A 620 20.00 -1.97 -3.32
N GLN A 621 21.07 -1.85 -4.10
CA GLN A 621 21.41 -2.85 -5.12
C GLN A 621 21.72 -4.23 -4.53
N LYS A 622 22.16 -4.32 -3.27
CA LYS A 622 22.47 -5.60 -2.63
C LYS A 622 21.19 -6.37 -2.30
N VAL A 623 20.22 -5.72 -1.67
CA VAL A 623 18.90 -6.29 -1.36
C VAL A 623 18.14 -6.62 -2.64
N ILE A 624 18.19 -5.74 -3.63
CA ILE A 624 17.57 -5.98 -4.93
C ILE A 624 18.25 -7.16 -5.64
N GLY A 625 19.58 -7.20 -5.67
CA GLY A 625 20.34 -8.29 -6.27
C GLY A 625 20.04 -9.65 -5.63
N GLY A 626 19.90 -9.71 -4.30
CA GLY A 626 19.50 -10.94 -3.60
C GLY A 626 18.12 -11.44 -4.01
N PHE A 627 17.15 -10.53 -4.16
CA PHE A 627 15.84 -10.90 -4.72
C PHE A 627 15.95 -11.40 -6.16
N GLU A 628 16.72 -10.72 -7.02
CA GLU A 628 16.84 -11.12 -8.43
C GLU A 628 17.54 -12.48 -8.60
N GLU A 629 18.52 -12.78 -7.75
CA GLU A 629 19.18 -14.10 -7.68
C GLU A 629 18.17 -15.19 -7.29
N GLU A 630 17.46 -15.02 -6.16
CA GLU A 630 16.43 -15.96 -5.71
C GLU A 630 15.31 -16.15 -6.76
N PHE A 631 14.90 -15.05 -7.41
CA PHE A 631 13.91 -15.08 -8.48
C PHE A 631 14.40 -15.91 -9.67
N LEU A 632 15.64 -15.69 -10.12
CA LEU A 632 16.21 -16.38 -11.28
C LEU A 632 16.48 -17.86 -10.99
N ASP A 633 16.94 -18.20 -9.80
CA ASP A 633 17.10 -19.58 -9.36
C ASP A 633 15.75 -20.31 -9.43
N ALA A 634 14.71 -19.70 -8.86
CA ALA A 634 13.38 -20.27 -8.91
C ALA A 634 12.80 -20.29 -10.35
N TRP A 635 13.07 -19.26 -11.16
CA TRP A 635 12.64 -19.17 -12.56
C TRP A 635 13.24 -20.30 -13.41
N ASN A 636 14.45 -20.75 -13.09
CA ASN A 636 15.16 -21.78 -13.85
C ASN A 636 14.95 -23.21 -13.30
N ASP A 637 14.23 -23.37 -12.18
CA ASP A 637 13.89 -24.68 -11.61
C ASP A 637 12.43 -25.07 -11.88
N ASP A 638 12.24 -26.01 -12.81
CA ASP A 638 10.92 -26.56 -13.17
C ASP A 638 10.20 -27.27 -12.01
N LYS A 639 10.87 -27.54 -10.88
CA LYS A 639 10.24 -28.03 -9.65
C LYS A 639 9.60 -26.93 -8.83
N LEU A 640 10.05 -25.68 -8.99
CA LEU A 640 9.56 -24.50 -8.25
C LEU A 640 8.57 -23.67 -9.07
N VAL A 641 8.62 -23.79 -10.40
CA VAL A 641 7.73 -23.07 -11.31
C VAL A 641 7.08 -24.00 -12.33
N GLY A 642 5.86 -23.65 -12.74
CA GLY A 642 5.11 -24.34 -13.77
C GLY A 642 5.72 -24.11 -15.16
N PRO A 643 5.21 -24.82 -16.18
CA PRO A 643 5.67 -24.62 -17.55
C PRO A 643 5.34 -23.20 -18.04
N PHE A 644 5.96 -22.79 -19.14
CA PHE A 644 5.55 -21.60 -19.88
C PHE A 644 4.11 -21.73 -20.41
N TYR A 645 3.43 -20.59 -20.50
CA TYR A 645 2.11 -20.46 -21.11
C TYR A 645 2.20 -20.52 -22.63
N GLU A 646 1.77 -21.64 -23.21
CA GLU A 646 1.80 -21.87 -24.65
C GLU A 646 0.63 -22.77 -25.07
N GLY A 647 0.14 -22.59 -26.30
CA GLY A 647 -0.88 -23.44 -26.92
C GLY A 647 -2.13 -23.62 -26.05
N GLU A 648 -2.48 -24.88 -25.78
CA GLU A 648 -3.65 -25.28 -24.97
C GLU A 648 -3.63 -24.72 -23.53
N ARG A 649 -2.47 -24.34 -23.00
CA ARG A 649 -2.34 -23.76 -21.63
C ARG A 649 -2.88 -22.33 -21.52
N LEU A 650 -3.31 -21.72 -22.63
CA LEU A 650 -4.01 -20.44 -22.67
C LEU A 650 -5.53 -20.58 -22.64
N GLN A 651 -6.05 -21.81 -22.68
CA GLN A 651 -7.48 -22.06 -22.67
C GLN A 651 -8.08 -21.75 -21.29
N LEU A 652 -9.22 -21.06 -21.30
CA LEU A 652 -9.94 -20.73 -20.09
C LEU A 652 -10.56 -21.98 -19.48
N GLN A 653 -10.43 -22.08 -18.16
CA GLN A 653 -11.14 -23.05 -17.35
C GLN A 653 -12.38 -22.38 -16.75
N VAL A 654 -13.58 -22.86 -17.11
CA VAL A 654 -14.84 -22.35 -16.56
C VAL A 654 -15.66 -23.52 -16.04
N MET A 655 -15.97 -23.51 -14.74
CA MET A 655 -16.74 -24.56 -14.06
C MET A 655 -16.21 -25.98 -14.32
N GLY A 656 -14.88 -26.14 -14.28
CA GLY A 656 -14.21 -27.43 -14.51
C GLY A 656 -14.17 -27.90 -15.96
N LYS A 657 -14.52 -27.05 -16.93
CA LYS A 657 -14.42 -27.33 -18.36
C LYS A 657 -13.39 -26.41 -19.03
N THR A 658 -12.55 -27.00 -19.87
CA THR A 658 -11.64 -26.28 -20.77
C THR A 658 -12.43 -25.75 -21.97
N LEU A 659 -12.41 -24.45 -22.21
CA LEU A 659 -13.01 -23.83 -23.40
C LEU A 659 -12.09 -23.95 -24.61
N SER A 660 -12.63 -23.88 -25.84
CA SER A 660 -11.78 -23.89 -27.05
C SER A 660 -10.81 -22.69 -27.06
N PRO A 661 -9.69 -22.75 -27.80
CA PRO A 661 -8.76 -21.64 -27.90
C PRO A 661 -9.43 -20.35 -28.40
N GLU A 662 -10.31 -20.46 -29.39
CA GLU A 662 -11.03 -19.32 -29.98
C GLU A 662 -11.99 -18.68 -28.97
N LEU A 663 -12.77 -19.49 -28.25
CA LEU A 663 -13.71 -18.99 -27.25
C LEU A 663 -12.97 -18.36 -26.06
N SER A 664 -11.87 -18.98 -25.62
CA SER A 664 -11.00 -18.46 -24.56
C SER A 664 -10.45 -17.08 -24.92
N LYS A 665 -9.97 -16.94 -26.16
CA LYS A 665 -9.49 -15.66 -26.69
C LYS A 665 -10.59 -14.60 -26.72
N ILE A 666 -11.78 -14.93 -27.23
CA ILE A 666 -12.91 -13.99 -27.29
C ILE A 666 -13.28 -13.48 -25.90
N ILE A 667 -13.36 -14.36 -24.90
CA ILE A 667 -13.71 -13.98 -23.52
C ILE A 667 -12.62 -13.08 -22.91
N ASN A 668 -11.34 -13.43 -23.07
CA ASN A 668 -10.23 -12.62 -22.57
C ASN A 668 -10.15 -11.25 -23.27
N ASP A 669 -10.33 -11.20 -24.58
CA ASP A 669 -10.34 -9.96 -25.36
C ASP A 669 -11.52 -9.06 -24.96
N LEU A 670 -12.72 -9.63 -24.75
CA LEU A 670 -13.86 -8.90 -24.24
C LEU A 670 -13.61 -8.37 -22.82
N GLY A 671 -13.14 -9.22 -21.91
CA GLY A 671 -12.88 -8.84 -20.52
C GLY A 671 -11.81 -7.75 -20.39
N SER A 672 -10.69 -7.88 -21.10
CA SER A 672 -9.65 -6.86 -21.14
C SER A 672 -10.12 -5.55 -21.79
N THR A 673 -11.00 -5.61 -22.79
CA THR A 673 -11.63 -4.42 -23.40
C THR A 673 -12.54 -3.70 -22.41
N VAL A 674 -13.36 -4.44 -21.65
CA VAL A 674 -14.21 -3.86 -20.61
C VAL A 674 -13.36 -3.21 -19.52
N LEU A 675 -12.29 -3.86 -19.06
CA LEU A 675 -11.37 -3.27 -18.09
C LEU A 675 -10.67 -2.02 -18.61
N ARG A 676 -10.32 -1.98 -19.91
CA ARG A 676 -9.78 -0.78 -20.56
C ARG A 676 -10.76 0.39 -20.56
N ALA A 677 -12.02 0.10 -20.87
CA ALA A 677 -13.08 1.11 -20.91
C ALA A 677 -13.60 1.52 -19.52
N LYS A 678 -13.34 0.73 -18.45
CA LYS A 678 -13.87 0.95 -17.09
C LYS A 678 -13.75 2.41 -16.63
N ASP A 679 -12.54 2.97 -16.67
CA ASP A 679 -12.30 4.29 -16.07
C ASP A 679 -12.97 5.42 -16.88
N ASP A 680 -13.09 5.25 -18.20
CA ASP A 680 -13.84 6.18 -19.05
C ASP A 680 -15.34 6.11 -18.80
N ILE A 681 -15.87 4.89 -18.64
CA ILE A 681 -17.29 4.67 -18.29
C ILE A 681 -17.60 5.26 -16.91
N GLU A 682 -16.69 5.10 -15.95
CA GLU A 682 -16.84 5.56 -14.58
C GLU A 682 -16.43 7.03 -14.38
N LYS A 683 -15.86 7.67 -15.42
CA LYS A 683 -15.35 9.04 -15.37
C LYS A 683 -14.36 9.26 -14.22
N ARG A 684 -13.52 8.25 -13.93
CA ARG A 684 -12.55 8.26 -12.83
C ARG A 684 -11.26 9.00 -13.20
#